data_AF-A0A7K5TPQ4-F1
#
_entry.id   AF-A0A7K5TPQ4-F1
#
_cell.length_a   1.000
_cell.length_b   1.000
_cell.length_c   1.000
_cell.angle_alpha   90.00
_cell.angle_beta   90.00
_cell.angle_gamma   90.00
#
_symmetry.space_group_name_H-M   'P 1'
#
loop_
_entity.id
_entity.type
_entity.pdbx_description
1 polymer ?
#
loop_
_entity_poly.entity_id
_entity_poly.type
_entity_poly.pdbx_seq_one_letter_code
_entity_poly.pdbx_strand_id
1 'polypeptide(L)'
;CSTWGNFHFKTFDGDIFSFPGRCNYVFASHCNAPYEDFNIQIRREVVANAPTINRITMKLEGVVAELTKGAVMVDGNRVQLPYSQSGITIEKSSIYVKVGSKIGVVLLWNEDDSILLELNEKYANQTCGLCGDFNGFPIYNEFFSNNIRMSALQFGNMQKMDGPTEHCEDPMSTLPYNCSDNLFFTFFSPKDDICQKTLTSSAFAECNDLVDVREYITVCQDDLCRSEESKNSSCICDTFAEYSRQCAHAGGHPLNWRTSNLCSKKCPYNMQYEECNSPCADTCTNPERSQFCEEHCIDGCFCPPGKLCIFFFFNLGTVFDDINNSGCIPQQQCSCIYNGNTYATGTSFSEPCQTCTCSGGQWSCQDMSCPGTCSVEGGSHISTYDKKRYDHHGDCTYVLSKDCKDETFTILVDLRKCGLTDTETCLKTVTLNMNKGQTVVEVRPDGSVFVNSIYTQLPMSAANVTMFRPSSFFMIMQTNFGVHLEIQFIPMMQVFVRLDPIFKEQTCGLCGNFNNIQTDDFKVISGIIEGTATAFANTWKTQASCPNIQQSFENPCALSIDNEKYAQHWCGLLTDSKGPFADCHYAVNPAVYHTNCMFDTCNCENSEDCLCAALSSYVRACAAKGIQLQGWRTDVCTKYTTSCPKSLSYSYTISSCPPTCRSLSEPDVTCNIKFVPVDGCTCINGTYMDESGKCVPANECPCYYRGSPIPFGEVVHENGQVCSCVQGRLNCIGAPNPTPVCKSPMVYIDCRNITAGKTGAECQKSCQTLDMQCYSSQCTSGCMCPNGLVLDGNGGCIPEDECPCIHNEAMYQPGEKINSDCNTCVCKNRKWECTKNQCLGTCAVYGDGHYNTFDDKTFSFNGNCEYTLVQDHCGKSGQANGTFRVVTENIPCGNTGTTCSKSIKVFLESYELILGEEHVSVVKRGQNDEVPYTVRYMGMYLVIETTSGLILMWDKKTSLFIKLSPDFKGQICGLCGNYDGNNINDFTTRSQSVVENVLEFGNSWKVSSTCPDANSIKDPCSTNPYRKSWSEKQCSIINSNVFAACHSQVEPAKYYQACVTDACACDSGGDCDCFCTAVAAYAQACSEVGVCIAWRSPSICPLFCDYYNQQGECEWHYKPCGASCMKTCRNPSGKCLNDLPGLEGCYPNCPPDKPYFHEDQMKCVSLCDC
;
A
#
# COMPACT_ATOMS: atom_id res chain seq x y z
N CYS A 1 32.95 -11.24 -21.43
CA CYS A 1 33.34 -11.11 -22.86
C CYS A 1 33.21 -9.66 -23.28
N SER A 2 34.06 -9.14 -24.18
CA SER A 2 33.89 -7.79 -24.73
C SER A 2 34.35 -7.68 -26.19
N THR A 3 33.96 -6.59 -26.85
CA THR A 3 34.49 -6.15 -28.15
C THR A 3 34.51 -4.63 -28.23
N TRP A 4 35.54 -4.05 -28.84
CA TRP A 4 35.76 -2.59 -28.93
C TRP A 4 36.56 -2.22 -30.19
N GLY A 5 36.73 -0.93 -30.45
CA GLY A 5 37.73 -0.35 -31.36
C GLY A 5 37.82 -1.03 -32.73
N ASN A 6 39.05 -1.24 -33.19
CA ASN A 6 39.37 -1.73 -34.54
C ASN A 6 39.20 -3.25 -34.72
N PHE A 7 37.97 -3.73 -34.47
CA PHE A 7 37.56 -5.12 -34.51
C PHE A 7 38.27 -6.02 -33.48
N HIS A 8 38.51 -5.50 -32.28
CA HIS A 8 39.08 -6.28 -31.16
C HIS A 8 37.98 -7.00 -30.37
N PHE A 9 38.32 -8.17 -29.85
CA PHE A 9 37.46 -9.07 -29.10
C PHE A 9 38.24 -9.65 -27.92
N LYS A 10 37.54 -9.88 -26.80
CA LYS A 10 38.03 -10.63 -25.63
C LYS A 10 37.00 -11.69 -25.24
N THR A 11 37.40 -12.95 -25.16
CA THR A 11 36.52 -14.07 -24.74
C THR A 11 36.04 -13.91 -23.28
N PHE A 12 35.22 -14.83 -22.77
CA PHE A 12 35.00 -14.92 -21.33
C PHE A 12 36.28 -15.34 -20.59
N ASP A 13 37.05 -16.22 -21.21
CA ASP A 13 38.21 -16.89 -20.62
C ASP A 13 39.51 -16.07 -20.72
N GLY A 14 39.55 -15.06 -21.59
CA GLY A 14 40.53 -13.96 -21.54
C GLY A 14 41.23 -13.63 -22.85
N ASP A 15 41.22 -14.52 -23.84
CA ASP A 15 41.91 -14.36 -25.14
C ASP A 15 41.53 -13.07 -25.86
N ILE A 16 42.52 -12.20 -26.10
CA ILE A 16 42.34 -11.01 -26.94
C ILE A 16 42.71 -11.33 -28.40
N PHE A 17 41.78 -11.10 -29.32
CA PHE A 17 41.98 -11.32 -30.76
C PHE A 17 41.37 -10.21 -31.62
N SER A 18 41.77 -10.15 -32.90
CA SER A 18 41.20 -9.23 -33.90
C SER A 18 40.47 -9.99 -34.98
N PHE A 19 39.23 -9.61 -35.31
CA PHE A 19 38.43 -10.27 -36.34
C PHE A 19 37.63 -9.26 -37.19
N PRO A 20 38.11 -8.88 -38.40
CA PRO A 20 37.53 -7.78 -39.20
C PRO A 20 36.24 -8.15 -39.98
N GLY A 21 35.38 -8.97 -39.39
CA GLY A 21 34.10 -9.40 -39.96
C GLY A 21 33.06 -8.27 -40.04
N ARG A 22 32.27 -8.25 -41.11
CA ARG A 22 31.20 -7.24 -41.36
C ARG A 22 29.83 -7.86 -41.68
N CYS A 23 29.74 -9.18 -41.68
CA CYS A 23 28.50 -9.92 -41.74
C CYS A 23 27.76 -9.87 -40.38
N ASN A 24 26.67 -10.63 -40.28
CA ASN A 24 26.04 -10.93 -39.00
C ASN A 24 26.73 -12.15 -38.35
N TYR A 25 27.11 -12.04 -37.08
CA TYR A 25 27.82 -13.11 -36.34
C TYR A 25 27.21 -13.35 -34.96
N VAL A 26 27.26 -14.60 -34.49
CA VAL A 26 26.95 -14.98 -33.11
C VAL A 26 28.05 -14.47 -32.19
N PHE A 27 27.71 -13.52 -31.32
CA PHE A 27 28.62 -13.02 -30.28
C PHE A 27 28.67 -14.02 -29.12
N ALA A 28 27.51 -14.39 -28.59
CA ALA A 28 27.34 -15.48 -27.63
C ALA A 28 25.92 -16.06 -27.74
N SER A 29 25.78 -17.37 -27.55
CA SER A 29 24.49 -18.08 -27.47
C SER A 29 24.57 -19.25 -26.48
N HIS A 30 23.44 -19.72 -25.98
CA HIS A 30 23.35 -20.93 -25.16
C HIS A 30 23.24 -22.17 -26.08
N CYS A 31 24.31 -22.98 -26.15
CA CYS A 31 24.47 -23.98 -27.23
C CYS A 31 24.51 -25.45 -26.78
N ASN A 32 24.96 -25.76 -25.56
CA ASN A 32 25.17 -27.14 -25.09
C ASN A 32 23.99 -27.72 -24.28
N ALA A 33 22.78 -27.17 -24.47
CA ALA A 33 21.56 -27.52 -23.74
C ALA A 33 20.41 -27.94 -24.68
N PRO A 34 19.36 -28.63 -24.17
CA PRO A 34 18.18 -28.97 -24.97
C PRO A 34 17.27 -27.77 -25.30
N TYR A 35 17.57 -26.58 -24.76
CA TYR A 35 16.85 -25.33 -25.00
C TYR A 35 17.85 -24.16 -25.04
N GLU A 36 17.55 -23.13 -25.83
CA GLU A 36 18.39 -21.95 -26.03
C GLU A 36 17.77 -20.75 -25.30
N ASP A 37 18.26 -20.46 -24.08
CA ASP A 37 17.76 -19.34 -23.25
C ASP A 37 18.07 -17.98 -23.87
N PHE A 38 19.26 -17.83 -24.45
CA PHE A 38 19.70 -16.59 -25.09
C PHE A 38 20.49 -16.85 -26.39
N ASN A 39 20.37 -15.90 -27.32
CA ASN A 39 21.18 -15.82 -28.55
C ASN A 39 21.46 -14.34 -28.86
N ILE A 40 22.72 -13.94 -28.87
CA ILE A 40 23.18 -12.56 -29.07
C ILE A 40 24.00 -12.49 -30.36
N GLN A 41 23.55 -11.67 -31.30
CA GLN A 41 24.16 -11.49 -32.62
C GLN A 41 24.56 -10.02 -32.83
N ILE A 42 25.70 -9.82 -33.47
CA ILE A 42 26.24 -8.49 -33.75
C ILE A 42 26.53 -8.31 -35.23
N ARG A 43 26.35 -7.07 -35.71
CA ARG A 43 26.71 -6.66 -37.07
C ARG A 43 27.51 -5.36 -37.01
N ARG A 44 28.79 -5.43 -37.41
CA ARG A 44 29.65 -4.24 -37.54
C ARG A 44 29.59 -3.66 -38.96
N GLU A 45 29.76 -2.35 -39.05
CA GLU A 45 29.97 -1.60 -40.28
C GLU A 45 31.24 -0.74 -40.17
N VAL A 46 31.53 0.09 -41.18
CA VAL A 46 32.64 1.06 -41.14
C VAL A 46 32.13 2.42 -41.59
N VAL A 47 32.12 3.40 -40.69
CA VAL A 47 31.66 4.78 -40.91
C VAL A 47 32.87 5.70 -40.78
N ALA A 48 33.13 6.52 -41.81
CA ALA A 48 34.27 7.45 -41.85
C ALA A 48 35.63 6.80 -41.47
N ASN A 49 35.88 5.59 -41.98
CA ASN A 49 37.03 4.72 -41.69
C ASN A 49 37.13 4.17 -40.25
N ALA A 50 36.19 4.47 -39.34
CA ALA A 50 36.08 3.86 -38.02
C ALA A 50 35.12 2.65 -38.04
N PRO A 51 35.48 1.49 -37.46
CA PRO A 51 34.55 0.38 -37.28
C PRO A 51 33.52 0.65 -36.18
N THR A 52 32.24 0.52 -36.50
CA THR A 52 31.12 0.75 -35.57
C THR A 52 30.16 -0.43 -35.56
N ILE A 53 29.29 -0.53 -34.56
CA ILE A 53 28.21 -1.51 -34.49
C ILE A 53 26.98 -0.90 -35.14
N ASN A 54 26.54 -1.48 -36.27
CA ASN A 54 25.30 -1.11 -36.95
C ASN A 54 24.09 -1.56 -36.12
N ARG A 55 24.15 -2.80 -35.64
CA ARG A 55 23.05 -3.46 -34.92
C ARG A 55 23.54 -4.54 -33.97
N ILE A 56 22.82 -4.68 -32.84
CA ILE A 56 22.83 -5.85 -31.96
C ILE A 56 21.41 -6.46 -32.01
N THR A 57 21.30 -7.77 -32.15
CA THR A 57 20.03 -8.51 -32.07
C THR A 57 20.15 -9.55 -30.97
N MET A 58 19.24 -9.52 -30.01
CA MET A 58 19.22 -10.38 -28.83
C MET A 58 17.89 -11.13 -28.77
N LYS A 59 17.93 -12.45 -28.67
CA LYS A 59 16.80 -13.28 -28.23
C LYS A 59 17.04 -13.66 -26.77
N LEU A 60 16.06 -13.45 -25.90
CA LEU A 60 16.12 -13.72 -24.45
C LEU A 60 14.79 -14.36 -24.02
N GLU A 61 14.81 -15.63 -23.61
CA GLU A 61 13.61 -16.47 -23.33
C GLU A 61 12.52 -16.44 -24.43
N GLY A 62 12.89 -16.08 -25.67
CA GLY A 62 11.97 -15.97 -26.80
C GLY A 62 11.49 -14.55 -27.15
N VAL A 63 11.68 -13.57 -26.26
CA VAL A 63 11.53 -12.13 -26.60
C VAL A 63 12.70 -11.71 -27.48
N VAL A 64 12.45 -10.88 -28.49
CA VAL A 64 13.49 -10.40 -29.44
C VAL A 64 13.69 -8.89 -29.30
N ALA A 65 14.85 -8.49 -28.80
CA ALA A 65 15.31 -7.10 -28.76
C ALA A 65 16.28 -6.78 -29.91
N GLU A 66 16.07 -5.67 -30.59
CA GLU A 66 16.97 -5.15 -31.64
C GLU A 66 17.43 -3.73 -31.26
N LEU A 67 18.74 -3.58 -31.06
CA LEU A 67 19.39 -2.34 -30.64
C LEU A 67 20.06 -1.68 -31.84
N THR A 68 19.76 -0.40 -32.06
CA THR A 68 20.36 0.46 -33.08
C THR A 68 20.61 1.87 -32.52
N LYS A 69 21.48 2.66 -33.15
CA LYS A 69 21.94 3.95 -32.61
C LYS A 69 20.76 4.94 -32.47
N GLY A 70 20.32 5.22 -31.24
CA GLY A 70 19.14 6.05 -30.96
C GLY A 70 17.76 5.36 -31.11
N ALA A 71 17.68 4.04 -31.29
CA ALA A 71 16.40 3.31 -31.30
C ALA A 71 16.52 1.84 -30.83
N VAL A 72 15.61 1.45 -29.94
CA VAL A 72 15.41 0.08 -29.49
C VAL A 72 14.06 -0.42 -29.96
N MET A 73 14.04 -1.64 -30.47
CA MET A 73 12.83 -2.38 -30.85
C MET A 73 12.71 -3.62 -29.98
N VAL A 74 11.50 -3.98 -29.55
CA VAL A 74 11.20 -5.25 -28.85
C VAL A 74 9.99 -5.89 -29.54
N ASP A 75 10.15 -7.15 -29.95
CA ASP A 75 9.16 -7.93 -30.73
C ASP A 75 8.60 -7.16 -31.94
N GLY A 76 9.47 -6.42 -32.64
CA GLY A 76 9.14 -5.60 -33.81
C GLY A 76 8.49 -4.24 -33.51
N ASN A 77 8.24 -3.90 -32.24
CA ASN A 77 7.66 -2.62 -31.81
C ASN A 77 8.73 -1.67 -31.27
N ARG A 78 8.65 -0.37 -31.61
CA ARG A 78 9.60 0.62 -31.06
C ARG A 78 9.21 0.96 -29.62
N VAL A 79 10.10 0.67 -28.67
CA VAL A 79 9.91 1.02 -27.26
C VAL A 79 10.50 2.40 -26.95
N GLN A 80 10.01 3.04 -25.89
CA GLN A 80 10.75 4.12 -25.24
C GLN A 80 11.60 3.53 -24.11
N LEU A 81 12.77 4.10 -23.86
CA LEU A 81 13.59 3.75 -22.71
C LEU A 81 13.25 4.73 -21.57
N PRO A 82 13.15 4.27 -20.32
CA PRO A 82 13.38 2.90 -19.86
C PRO A 82 12.22 1.93 -20.21
N TYR A 83 12.57 0.67 -20.44
CA TYR A 83 11.66 -0.44 -20.73
C TYR A 83 11.88 -1.56 -19.72
N SER A 84 10.79 -2.14 -19.20
CA SER A 84 10.80 -3.28 -18.28
C SER A 84 9.57 -4.17 -18.56
N GLN A 85 9.79 -5.38 -19.07
CA GLN A 85 8.74 -6.36 -19.34
C GLN A 85 9.33 -7.78 -19.42
N SER A 86 8.57 -8.80 -19.04
CA SER A 86 8.93 -10.22 -19.19
C SER A 86 10.27 -10.64 -18.57
N GLY A 87 10.77 -9.90 -17.57
CA GLY A 87 12.09 -10.13 -16.97
C GLY A 87 13.27 -9.64 -17.83
N ILE A 88 13.03 -8.68 -18.72
CA ILE A 88 14.06 -7.96 -19.49
C ILE A 88 13.91 -6.47 -19.19
N THR A 89 15.03 -5.85 -18.79
CA THR A 89 15.14 -4.41 -18.57
C THR A 89 16.05 -3.80 -19.63
N ILE A 90 15.64 -2.66 -20.20
CA ILE A 90 16.46 -1.89 -21.15
C ILE A 90 16.42 -0.42 -20.76
N GLU A 91 17.57 0.17 -20.46
CA GLU A 91 17.68 1.55 -20.01
C GLU A 91 18.91 2.27 -20.60
N LYS A 92 19.00 3.58 -20.34
CA LYS A 92 20.25 4.34 -20.54
C LYS A 92 20.93 4.57 -19.20
N SER A 93 22.03 3.87 -18.97
CA SER A 93 22.88 4.04 -17.79
C SER A 93 24.11 4.86 -18.16
N SER A 94 24.19 6.10 -17.66
CA SER A 94 25.21 7.10 -17.98
C SER A 94 25.41 7.36 -19.49
N ILE A 95 26.33 6.66 -20.15
CA ILE A 95 26.60 6.75 -21.59
C ILE A 95 26.28 5.45 -22.37
N TYR A 96 25.77 4.43 -21.69
CA TYR A 96 25.50 3.10 -22.23
C TYR A 96 24.00 2.84 -22.39
N VAL A 97 23.61 2.14 -23.44
CA VAL A 97 22.38 1.33 -23.43
C VAL A 97 22.70 0.04 -22.69
N LYS A 98 22.02 -0.18 -21.57
CA LYS A 98 22.14 -1.39 -20.76
C LYS A 98 20.92 -2.27 -21.01
N VAL A 99 21.15 -3.55 -21.32
CA VAL A 99 20.15 -4.62 -21.33
C VAL A 99 20.46 -5.56 -20.18
N GLY A 100 19.53 -5.69 -19.23
CA GLY A 100 19.56 -6.72 -18.19
C GLY A 100 18.47 -7.76 -18.43
N SER A 101 18.69 -8.99 -17.97
CA SER A 101 17.63 -10.00 -17.92
C SER A 101 17.75 -10.93 -16.72
N LYS A 102 16.60 -11.32 -16.16
CA LYS A 102 16.45 -12.24 -15.02
C LYS A 102 17.24 -13.56 -15.15
N ILE A 103 17.51 -14.02 -16.38
CA ILE A 103 18.29 -15.24 -16.61
C ILE A 103 19.78 -15.07 -16.28
N GLY A 104 20.25 -13.86 -15.96
CA GLY A 104 21.66 -13.59 -15.66
C GLY A 104 22.47 -13.26 -16.90
N VAL A 105 21.89 -12.46 -17.80
CA VAL A 105 22.54 -11.88 -18.98
C VAL A 105 22.53 -10.37 -18.83
N VAL A 106 23.71 -9.73 -18.89
CA VAL A 106 23.84 -8.27 -18.87
C VAL A 106 24.72 -7.82 -20.03
N LEU A 107 24.21 -6.91 -20.85
CA LEU A 107 24.92 -6.33 -21.99
C LEU A 107 24.93 -4.80 -21.88
N LEU A 108 26.11 -4.19 -21.98
CA LEU A 108 26.28 -2.75 -22.07
C LEU A 108 26.86 -2.37 -23.44
N TRP A 109 26.22 -1.43 -24.14
CA TRP A 109 26.66 -0.92 -25.44
C TRP A 109 26.72 0.61 -25.44
N ASN A 110 27.85 1.19 -25.87
CA ASN A 110 28.07 2.65 -25.88
C ASN A 110 27.40 3.41 -27.04
N GLU A 111 26.41 2.79 -27.69
CA GLU A 111 25.80 3.24 -28.96
C GLU A 111 26.81 3.45 -30.11
N ASP A 112 28.05 2.94 -30.04
CA ASP A 112 29.08 3.11 -31.08
C ASP A 112 29.85 1.82 -31.41
N ASP A 113 31.01 1.57 -30.80
CA ASP A 113 31.98 0.52 -31.15
C ASP A 113 32.10 -0.61 -30.12
N SER A 114 31.62 -0.38 -28.89
CA SER A 114 32.02 -1.13 -27.70
C SER A 114 30.86 -1.86 -27.03
N ILE A 115 31.00 -3.18 -26.85
CA ILE A 115 30.08 -4.04 -26.10
C ILE A 115 30.83 -4.72 -24.95
N LEU A 116 30.27 -4.67 -23.75
CA LEU A 116 30.59 -5.58 -22.65
C LEU A 116 29.40 -6.55 -22.47
N LEU A 117 29.70 -7.84 -22.33
CA LEU A 117 28.73 -8.91 -22.05
C LEU A 117 29.18 -9.73 -20.85
N GLU A 118 28.30 -9.79 -19.86
CA GLU A 118 28.43 -10.54 -18.62
C GLU A 118 27.36 -11.63 -18.58
N LEU A 119 27.74 -12.80 -18.06
CA LEU A 119 26.89 -13.98 -17.91
C LEU A 119 27.04 -14.56 -16.50
N ASN A 120 25.94 -15.05 -15.95
CA ASN A 120 25.96 -15.81 -14.70
C ASN A 120 26.74 -17.13 -14.86
N GLU A 121 27.46 -17.54 -13.80
CA GLU A 121 28.28 -18.76 -13.76
C GLU A 121 27.52 -20.05 -14.15
N LYS A 122 26.18 -20.07 -14.02
CA LYS A 122 25.34 -21.20 -14.46
C LYS A 122 25.46 -21.54 -15.96
N TYR A 123 26.00 -20.63 -16.77
CA TYR A 123 26.29 -20.83 -18.20
C TYR A 123 27.70 -21.33 -18.52
N ALA A 124 28.54 -21.59 -17.51
CA ALA A 124 29.88 -22.12 -17.72
C ALA A 124 29.84 -23.44 -18.52
N ASN A 125 30.79 -23.60 -19.45
CA ASN A 125 30.89 -24.71 -20.41
C ASN A 125 29.67 -24.89 -21.35
N GLN A 126 28.73 -23.94 -21.40
CA GLN A 126 27.48 -24.06 -22.16
C GLN A 126 27.29 -23.03 -23.27
N THR A 127 28.18 -22.03 -23.36
CA THR A 127 28.09 -20.99 -24.40
C THR A 127 28.74 -21.41 -25.71
N CYS A 128 28.38 -20.75 -26.80
CA CYS A 128 29.19 -20.72 -28.03
C CYS A 128 29.03 -19.38 -28.78
N GLY A 129 29.98 -19.05 -29.65
CA GLY A 129 30.04 -17.78 -30.38
C GLY A 129 31.45 -17.19 -30.38
N LEU A 130 31.58 -15.92 -30.79
CA LEU A 130 32.84 -15.17 -30.73
C LEU A 130 33.40 -15.02 -29.30
N CYS A 131 32.57 -15.16 -28.27
CA CYS A 131 32.96 -15.03 -26.86
C CYS A 131 33.58 -16.29 -26.22
N GLY A 132 33.60 -17.45 -26.88
CA GLY A 132 34.08 -18.72 -26.29
C GLY A 132 32.97 -19.56 -25.64
N ASP A 133 33.38 -20.60 -24.90
CA ASP A 133 32.51 -21.58 -24.22
C ASP A 133 32.41 -21.37 -22.68
N PHE A 134 33.15 -20.40 -22.13
CA PHE A 134 33.14 -20.01 -20.71
C PHE A 134 33.54 -21.19 -19.81
N ASN A 135 34.69 -21.79 -20.09
CA ASN A 135 35.20 -23.00 -19.41
C ASN A 135 36.19 -22.73 -18.26
N GLY A 136 36.77 -21.52 -18.20
CA GLY A 136 37.75 -21.09 -17.20
C GLY A 136 39.23 -21.28 -17.56
N PHE A 137 39.56 -21.68 -18.79
CA PHE A 137 40.92 -22.05 -19.23
C PHE A 137 41.39 -21.22 -20.46
N PRO A 138 42.16 -20.13 -20.28
CA PRO A 138 42.51 -19.13 -21.32
C PRO A 138 43.39 -19.59 -22.52
N ILE A 139 43.48 -20.90 -22.78
CA ILE A 139 44.36 -21.52 -23.80
C ILE A 139 43.69 -22.78 -24.41
N TYR A 140 42.59 -23.28 -23.85
CA TYR A 140 42.12 -24.67 -24.06
C TYR A 140 40.61 -24.79 -24.38
N ASN A 141 40.15 -24.26 -25.52
CA ASN A 141 39.21 -24.93 -26.47
C ASN A 141 38.86 -24.05 -27.68
N GLU A 142 38.73 -22.76 -27.44
CA GLU A 142 38.23 -21.67 -28.28
C GLU A 142 38.79 -21.72 -29.72
N PHE A 143 40.11 -21.79 -29.84
CA PHE A 143 40.82 -21.88 -31.12
C PHE A 143 41.12 -23.33 -31.57
N PHE A 144 40.54 -24.35 -30.94
CA PHE A 144 40.84 -25.77 -31.19
C PHE A 144 39.60 -26.59 -31.60
N SER A 145 39.31 -26.65 -32.90
CA SER A 145 38.30 -27.58 -33.42
C SER A 145 38.93 -28.93 -33.75
N ASN A 146 38.44 -30.02 -33.15
CA ASN A 146 38.90 -31.39 -33.40
C ASN A 146 40.44 -31.56 -33.24
N ASN A 147 41.03 -30.95 -32.22
CA ASN A 147 42.49 -30.86 -31.97
C ASN A 147 43.31 -30.11 -33.05
N ILE A 148 42.66 -29.38 -33.97
CA ILE A 148 43.33 -28.52 -34.95
C ILE A 148 43.26 -27.07 -34.48
N ARG A 149 44.44 -26.43 -34.31
CA ARG A 149 44.51 -25.01 -33.98
C ARG A 149 44.10 -24.15 -35.18
N MET A 150 43.16 -23.25 -34.97
CA MET A 150 42.64 -22.29 -35.94
C MET A 150 43.32 -20.92 -35.77
N SER A 151 43.24 -20.09 -36.81
CA SER A 151 43.49 -18.65 -36.70
C SER A 151 42.23 -17.90 -36.26
N ALA A 152 42.38 -16.69 -35.73
CA ALA A 152 41.25 -15.81 -35.36
C ALA A 152 40.28 -15.55 -36.52
N LEU A 153 40.78 -15.50 -37.76
CA LEU A 153 39.97 -15.35 -38.97
C LEU A 153 39.08 -16.59 -39.22
N GLN A 154 39.64 -17.79 -39.02
CA GLN A 154 38.89 -19.05 -39.18
C GLN A 154 37.89 -19.26 -38.05
N PHE A 155 38.25 -18.91 -36.81
CA PHE A 155 37.35 -18.92 -35.66
C PHE A 155 36.16 -17.98 -35.89
N GLY A 156 36.42 -16.71 -36.23
CA GLY A 156 35.36 -15.72 -36.44
C GLY A 156 34.44 -16.02 -37.62
N ASN A 157 34.98 -16.52 -38.74
CA ASN A 157 34.15 -16.95 -39.88
C ASN A 157 33.25 -18.14 -39.54
N MET A 158 33.59 -18.98 -38.55
CA MET A 158 32.73 -20.08 -38.09
C MET A 158 31.46 -19.58 -37.40
N GLN A 159 31.51 -18.39 -36.78
CA GLN A 159 30.39 -17.81 -36.01
C GLN A 159 29.41 -17.02 -36.90
N LYS A 160 29.55 -17.09 -38.23
CA LYS A 160 28.79 -16.32 -39.22
C LYS A 160 27.39 -16.87 -39.42
N MET A 161 26.38 -15.99 -39.38
CA MET A 161 24.98 -16.33 -39.60
C MET A 161 24.36 -15.37 -40.63
N ASP A 162 24.52 -15.69 -41.91
CA ASP A 162 23.88 -14.96 -43.02
C ASP A 162 22.35 -15.05 -42.94
N GLY A 163 21.65 -13.95 -43.19
CA GLY A 163 20.18 -13.93 -43.30
C GLY A 163 19.66 -14.71 -44.52
N PRO A 164 18.38 -15.11 -44.54
CA PRO A 164 17.82 -16.03 -45.57
C PRO A 164 17.78 -15.47 -47.00
N THR A 165 18.06 -14.18 -47.18
CA THR A 165 18.21 -13.50 -48.48
C THR A 165 19.54 -12.76 -48.61
N GLU A 166 20.46 -12.98 -47.67
CA GLU A 166 21.78 -12.35 -47.63
C GLU A 166 22.85 -13.35 -48.06
N HIS A 167 23.88 -12.85 -48.74
CA HIS A 167 25.13 -13.58 -48.95
C HIS A 167 26.26 -12.59 -48.71
N CYS A 168 26.87 -12.66 -47.54
CA CYS A 168 27.96 -11.79 -47.16
C CYS A 168 29.31 -12.44 -47.53
N GLU A 169 30.28 -11.67 -47.99
CA GLU A 169 31.63 -12.18 -48.26
C GLU A 169 32.47 -12.21 -46.99
N ASP A 170 33.23 -13.29 -46.80
CA ASP A 170 34.14 -13.44 -45.67
C ASP A 170 35.30 -12.43 -45.76
N PRO A 171 35.79 -11.89 -44.63
CA PRO A 171 36.97 -11.03 -44.63
C PRO A 171 38.20 -11.76 -45.22
N MET A 172 38.76 -11.21 -46.29
CA MET A 172 40.00 -11.74 -46.89
C MET A 172 41.16 -11.70 -45.88
N SER A 173 42.00 -12.73 -45.88
CA SER A 173 43.20 -12.79 -45.06
C SER A 173 44.21 -11.73 -45.49
N THR A 174 44.27 -10.61 -44.75
CA THR A 174 45.37 -9.67 -44.84
C THR A 174 46.66 -10.36 -44.39
N LEU A 175 47.78 -10.05 -45.06
CA LEU A 175 49.10 -10.40 -44.55
C LEU A 175 49.31 -9.68 -43.20
N PRO A 176 50.02 -10.30 -42.23
CA PRO A 176 50.28 -9.66 -40.94
C PRO A 176 51.01 -8.33 -41.16
N TYR A 177 50.35 -7.23 -40.79
CA TYR A 177 50.85 -5.89 -41.02
C TYR A 177 51.86 -5.53 -39.92
N ASN A 178 53.09 -6.02 -40.07
CA ASN A 178 54.19 -5.75 -39.12
C ASN A 178 54.36 -4.25 -38.89
N CYS A 179 53.98 -3.77 -37.70
CA CYS A 179 54.36 -2.44 -37.19
C CYS A 179 55.86 -2.16 -37.36
N SER A 180 56.69 -3.20 -37.22
CA SER A 180 58.15 -3.17 -37.31
C SER A 180 58.70 -2.75 -38.68
N ASP A 181 57.97 -2.98 -39.77
CA ASP A 181 58.44 -2.74 -41.14
C ASP A 181 58.13 -1.33 -41.66
N ASN A 182 57.38 -0.52 -40.90
CA ASN A 182 57.00 0.83 -41.30
C ASN A 182 58.06 1.86 -40.84
N LEU A 183 58.81 2.43 -41.79
CA LEU A 183 59.93 3.37 -41.55
C LEU A 183 59.59 4.62 -40.72
N PHE A 184 58.31 4.93 -40.48
CA PHE A 184 57.91 5.99 -39.56
C PHE A 184 58.17 5.64 -38.09
N PHE A 185 58.02 4.37 -37.67
CA PHE A 185 58.23 3.97 -36.28
C PHE A 185 59.68 4.07 -35.84
N THR A 186 60.65 3.91 -36.76
CA THR A 186 62.09 4.08 -36.46
C THR A 186 62.51 5.50 -36.06
N PHE A 187 61.61 6.49 -36.10
CA PHE A 187 61.84 7.84 -35.56
C PHE A 187 61.32 8.06 -34.14
N PHE A 188 60.47 7.18 -33.60
CA PHE A 188 60.04 7.24 -32.21
C PHE A 188 61.00 6.43 -31.32
N SER A 189 61.50 7.08 -30.28
CA SER A 189 62.37 6.43 -29.29
C SER A 189 61.54 5.53 -28.37
N PRO A 190 62.08 4.43 -27.80
CA PRO A 190 61.42 3.64 -26.75
C PRO A 190 61.10 4.41 -25.45
N LYS A 191 61.31 5.73 -25.41
CA LYS A 191 60.90 6.64 -24.34
C LYS A 191 59.62 7.43 -24.65
N ASP A 192 59.14 7.35 -25.88
CA ASP A 192 58.05 8.16 -26.42
C ASP A 192 56.88 7.31 -26.96
N ASP A 193 56.82 5.99 -26.65
CA ASP A 193 55.62 5.19 -26.88
C ASP A 193 54.48 5.67 -25.99
N ILE A 194 53.42 6.19 -26.61
CA ILE A 194 52.21 6.67 -25.94
C ILE A 194 51.38 5.52 -25.35
N CYS A 195 51.42 4.32 -25.95
CA CYS A 195 50.67 3.16 -25.46
C CYS A 195 51.21 2.69 -24.12
N GLN A 196 52.49 2.31 -24.05
CA GLN A 196 53.14 1.94 -22.79
C GLN A 196 53.07 3.07 -21.76
N LYS A 197 53.40 4.32 -22.15
CA LYS A 197 53.45 5.47 -21.21
C LYS A 197 52.11 5.83 -20.60
N THR A 198 50.99 5.66 -21.31
CA THR A 198 49.65 5.94 -20.78
C THR A 198 49.16 4.78 -19.93
N LEU A 199 49.27 3.54 -20.40
CA LEU A 199 48.74 2.36 -19.70
C LEU A 199 49.54 2.03 -18.42
N THR A 200 50.85 2.28 -18.38
CA THR A 200 51.66 2.18 -17.15
C THR A 200 51.78 3.52 -16.40
N SER A 201 50.84 4.45 -16.59
CA SER A 201 50.81 5.73 -15.86
C SER A 201 50.23 5.58 -14.45
N SER A 202 50.38 6.61 -13.62
CA SER A 202 49.77 6.66 -12.28
C SER A 202 48.24 6.62 -12.28
N ALA A 203 47.58 6.82 -13.43
CA ALA A 203 46.13 6.73 -13.54
C ALA A 203 45.61 5.27 -13.50
N PHE A 204 46.46 4.31 -13.88
CA PHE A 204 46.14 2.88 -13.90
C PHE A 204 47.00 2.08 -12.90
N ALA A 205 47.54 2.73 -11.86
CA ALA A 205 48.50 2.11 -10.96
C ALA A 205 47.97 0.81 -10.32
N GLU A 206 46.75 0.86 -9.77
CA GLU A 206 46.02 -0.28 -9.19
C GLU A 206 45.63 -1.32 -10.26
N CYS A 207 45.21 -0.85 -11.44
CA CYS A 207 44.80 -1.71 -12.57
C CYS A 207 45.90 -2.69 -13.02
N ASN A 208 47.16 -2.24 -12.98
CA ASN A 208 48.31 -3.04 -13.40
C ASN A 208 48.64 -4.21 -12.45
N ASP A 209 48.05 -4.25 -11.25
CA ASP A 209 48.11 -5.38 -10.32
C ASP A 209 46.92 -6.36 -10.50
N LEU A 210 45.87 -5.94 -11.23
CA LEU A 210 44.62 -6.70 -11.43
C LEU A 210 44.46 -7.28 -12.85
N VAL A 211 44.98 -6.62 -13.88
CA VAL A 211 44.83 -6.97 -15.31
C VAL A 211 46.18 -6.93 -16.02
N ASP A 212 46.54 -7.92 -16.84
CA ASP A 212 47.82 -7.87 -17.58
C ASP A 212 47.78 -6.84 -18.72
N VAL A 213 48.41 -5.69 -18.43
CA VAL A 213 48.56 -4.54 -19.34
C VAL A 213 49.26 -4.85 -20.67
N ARG A 214 50.03 -5.94 -20.76
CA ARG A 214 50.90 -6.22 -21.93
C ARG A 214 50.12 -6.43 -23.22
N GLU A 215 48.99 -7.11 -23.15
CA GLU A 215 48.16 -7.37 -24.33
C GLU A 215 47.50 -6.07 -24.81
N TYR A 216 46.97 -5.25 -23.89
CA TYR A 216 46.40 -3.94 -24.20
C TYR A 216 47.44 -2.95 -24.76
N ILE A 217 48.70 -2.98 -24.31
CA ILE A 217 49.80 -2.23 -24.94
C ILE A 217 50.02 -2.70 -26.39
N THR A 218 50.03 -4.01 -26.62
CA THR A 218 50.23 -4.60 -27.95
C THR A 218 49.09 -4.23 -28.90
N VAL A 219 47.84 -4.32 -28.44
CA VAL A 219 46.64 -3.91 -29.19
C VAL A 219 46.67 -2.40 -29.51
N CYS A 220 47.03 -1.55 -28.53
CA CYS A 220 47.16 -0.11 -28.75
C CYS A 220 48.23 0.23 -29.79
N GLN A 221 49.35 -0.50 -29.82
CA GLN A 221 50.38 -0.33 -30.84
C GLN A 221 49.84 -0.74 -32.23
N ASP A 222 49.10 -1.85 -32.32
CA ASP A 222 48.43 -2.28 -33.55
C ASP A 222 47.37 -1.28 -34.06
N ASP A 223 46.55 -0.71 -33.16
CA ASP A 223 45.61 0.39 -33.45
C ASP A 223 46.34 1.60 -34.07
N LEU A 224 47.42 2.04 -33.42
CA LEU A 224 48.25 3.16 -33.86
C LEU A 224 48.87 2.90 -35.24
N CYS A 225 49.39 1.69 -35.48
CA CYS A 225 49.97 1.28 -36.77
C CYS A 225 48.96 1.22 -37.93
N ARG A 226 47.69 0.89 -37.64
CA ARG A 226 46.62 0.74 -38.64
C ARG A 226 45.92 2.06 -38.96
N SER A 227 46.19 3.14 -38.20
CA SER A 227 45.61 4.46 -38.45
C SER A 227 46.29 5.17 -39.64
N GLU A 228 45.53 5.51 -40.69
CA GLU A 228 46.07 6.21 -41.86
C GLU A 228 46.41 7.69 -41.59
N GLU A 229 45.82 8.29 -40.55
CA GLU A 229 46.10 9.66 -40.13
C GLU A 229 46.86 9.71 -38.80
N SER A 230 48.18 9.89 -38.88
CA SER A 230 49.13 10.02 -37.75
C SER A 230 48.99 11.32 -36.93
N LYS A 231 47.75 11.76 -36.70
CA LYS A 231 47.35 12.95 -35.94
C LYS A 231 46.09 12.75 -35.10
N ASN A 232 45.23 11.78 -35.44
CA ASN A 232 43.99 11.55 -34.69
C ASN A 232 44.24 10.55 -33.57
N SER A 233 44.41 11.06 -32.35
CA SER A 233 44.55 10.27 -31.12
C SER A 233 43.34 9.39 -30.78
N SER A 234 42.24 9.48 -31.56
CA SER A 234 40.99 8.75 -31.33
C SER A 234 41.14 7.22 -31.34
N CYS A 235 41.94 6.65 -32.24
CA CYS A 235 42.03 5.19 -32.40
C CYS A 235 42.55 4.47 -31.15
N ILE A 236 43.58 5.02 -30.50
CA ILE A 236 44.12 4.47 -29.24
C ILE A 236 43.22 4.75 -28.03
N CYS A 237 42.25 5.67 -28.14
CA CYS A 237 41.33 5.98 -27.04
C CYS A 237 40.42 4.81 -26.65
N ASP A 238 40.10 3.94 -27.62
CA ASP A 238 39.10 2.90 -27.44
C ASP A 238 39.71 1.70 -26.70
N THR A 239 40.97 1.35 -27.03
CA THR A 239 41.77 0.38 -26.28
C THR A 239 42.20 0.91 -24.89
N PHE A 240 42.46 2.22 -24.72
CA PHE A 240 42.64 2.82 -23.39
C PHE A 240 41.35 2.79 -22.55
N ALA A 241 40.19 3.05 -23.17
CA ALA A 241 38.89 2.97 -22.50
C ALA A 241 38.55 1.53 -22.10
N GLU A 242 38.87 0.54 -22.94
CA GLU A 242 38.66 -0.86 -22.59
C GLU A 242 39.53 -1.30 -21.42
N TYR A 243 40.81 -0.90 -21.37
CA TYR A 243 41.66 -1.21 -20.21
C TYR A 243 41.12 -0.58 -18.91
N SER A 244 40.57 0.65 -19.00
CA SER A 244 39.87 1.32 -17.90
C SER A 244 38.66 0.51 -17.41
N ARG A 245 37.76 0.10 -18.32
CA ARG A 245 36.59 -0.73 -18.00
C ARG A 245 36.97 -2.09 -17.40
N GLN A 246 37.97 -2.76 -17.97
CA GLN A 246 38.41 -4.08 -17.50
C GLN A 246 39.07 -3.99 -16.12
N CYS A 247 39.73 -2.87 -15.79
CA CYS A 247 40.19 -2.57 -14.44
C CYS A 247 39.03 -2.36 -13.45
N ALA A 248 38.03 -1.54 -13.82
CA ALA A 248 36.86 -1.27 -13.00
C ALA A 248 36.04 -2.55 -12.72
N HIS A 249 35.84 -3.38 -13.74
CA HIS A 249 35.18 -4.69 -13.63
C HIS A 249 35.98 -5.69 -12.76
N ALA A 250 37.31 -5.60 -12.77
CA ALA A 250 38.19 -6.36 -11.87
C ALA A 250 38.26 -5.80 -10.43
N GLY A 251 37.52 -4.73 -10.11
CA GLY A 251 37.43 -4.13 -8.77
C GLY A 251 38.45 -3.04 -8.46
N GLY A 252 39.23 -2.57 -9.45
CA GLY A 252 40.16 -1.45 -9.31
C GLY A 252 39.52 -0.10 -9.65
N HIS A 253 40.16 1.01 -9.25
CA HIS A 253 39.61 2.36 -9.37
C HIS A 253 40.47 3.21 -10.34
N PRO A 254 40.29 3.06 -11.67
CA PRO A 254 41.04 3.84 -12.65
C PRO A 254 40.78 5.34 -12.47
N LEU A 255 41.86 6.13 -12.38
CA LEU A 255 41.77 7.59 -12.29
C LEU A 255 41.59 8.19 -13.68
N ASN A 256 41.04 9.41 -13.73
CA ASN A 256 40.80 10.15 -14.97
C ASN A 256 42.09 10.38 -15.79
N TRP A 257 42.32 9.51 -16.77
CA TRP A 257 43.47 9.56 -17.69
C TRP A 257 43.22 10.44 -18.93
N ARG A 258 41.95 10.72 -19.26
CA ARG A 258 41.57 11.64 -20.34
C ARG A 258 41.94 13.08 -20.00
N THR A 259 42.41 13.82 -21.00
CA THR A 259 42.77 15.24 -20.86
C THR A 259 42.23 16.05 -22.05
N SER A 260 42.33 17.38 -22.01
CA SER A 260 41.94 18.24 -23.14
C SER A 260 42.60 17.85 -24.47
N ASN A 261 43.78 17.21 -24.41
CA ASN A 261 44.62 16.88 -25.56
C ASN A 261 44.66 15.37 -25.85
N LEU A 262 44.07 14.53 -24.99
CA LEU A 262 44.04 13.08 -25.11
C LEU A 262 42.64 12.57 -24.78
N CYS A 263 41.92 12.10 -25.80
CA CYS A 263 40.66 11.37 -25.65
C CYS A 263 39.55 12.12 -24.90
N SER A 264 39.48 13.45 -25.01
CA SER A 264 38.50 14.29 -24.30
C SER A 264 37.05 13.94 -24.65
N LYS A 265 36.26 13.61 -23.62
CA LYS A 265 34.80 13.45 -23.70
C LYS A 265 34.09 14.78 -23.37
N LYS A 266 32.83 14.90 -23.77
CA LYS A 266 31.92 16.00 -23.39
C LYS A 266 30.65 15.40 -22.81
N CYS A 267 30.22 15.89 -21.67
CA CYS A 267 28.98 15.48 -21.03
C CYS A 267 27.82 16.41 -21.37
N PRO A 268 26.56 15.93 -21.28
CA PRO A 268 25.38 16.78 -21.32
C PRO A 268 25.26 17.63 -20.03
N TYR A 269 24.40 18.65 -20.07
CA TYR A 269 24.14 19.55 -18.94
C TYR A 269 25.43 20.16 -18.36
N ASN A 270 25.61 20.08 -17.04
CA ASN A 270 26.77 20.48 -16.25
C ASN A 270 27.47 19.27 -15.59
N MET A 271 27.19 18.06 -16.07
CA MET A 271 27.86 16.82 -15.63
C MET A 271 29.35 16.83 -15.98
N GLN A 272 30.13 16.05 -15.25
CA GLN A 272 31.56 15.86 -15.49
C GLN A 272 31.83 14.40 -15.85
N TYR A 273 32.85 14.17 -16.69
CA TYR A 273 33.21 12.82 -17.12
C TYR A 273 34.22 12.21 -16.15
N GLU A 274 33.95 10.99 -15.69
CA GLU A 274 34.81 10.23 -14.78
C GLU A 274 34.95 8.77 -15.27
N GLU A 275 36.11 8.16 -15.01
CA GLU A 275 36.44 6.77 -15.45
C GLU A 275 35.87 5.68 -14.53
N CYS A 276 35.59 6.03 -13.28
CA CYS A 276 35.09 5.11 -12.26
C CYS A 276 34.23 5.89 -11.25
N ASN A 277 32.91 5.88 -11.46
CA ASN A 277 31.93 6.34 -10.48
C ASN A 277 30.71 5.39 -10.48
N SER A 278 29.83 5.50 -9.48
CA SER A 278 28.61 4.69 -9.33
C SER A 278 27.69 4.82 -10.56
N PRO A 279 27.31 3.72 -11.25
CA PRO A 279 26.28 3.76 -12.28
C PRO A 279 24.91 4.18 -11.72
N CYS A 280 24.67 3.90 -10.44
CA CYS A 280 23.51 4.43 -9.71
C CYS A 280 23.72 5.92 -9.41
N ALA A 281 23.20 6.79 -10.26
CA ALA A 281 23.20 8.23 -10.04
C ALA A 281 22.18 8.65 -8.97
N ASP A 282 22.60 9.55 -8.08
CA ASP A 282 21.73 10.19 -7.08
C ASP A 282 20.86 11.28 -7.73
N THR A 283 19.58 11.31 -7.39
CA THR A 283 18.60 12.23 -7.99
C THR A 283 17.79 13.02 -6.96
N CYS A 284 17.00 13.99 -7.40
CA CYS A 284 16.10 14.72 -6.50
C CYS A 284 15.00 13.84 -5.90
N THR A 285 14.54 12.80 -6.61
CA THR A 285 13.61 11.82 -6.00
C THR A 285 14.31 10.79 -5.12
N ASN A 286 15.52 10.33 -5.48
CA ASN A 286 16.30 9.37 -4.68
C ASN A 286 17.76 9.83 -4.51
N PRO A 287 18.07 10.65 -3.48
CA PRO A 287 19.36 11.34 -3.35
C PRO A 287 20.49 10.51 -2.75
N GLU A 288 20.24 9.23 -2.44
CA GLU A 288 21.16 8.31 -1.75
C GLU A 288 21.22 6.93 -2.45
N ARG A 289 20.91 6.91 -3.77
CA ARG A 289 20.90 5.70 -4.60
C ARG A 289 22.31 5.10 -4.73
N SER A 290 23.34 5.94 -4.81
CA SER A 290 24.74 5.53 -4.99
C SER A 290 25.26 4.68 -3.83
N GLN A 291 24.86 4.99 -2.59
CA GLN A 291 25.27 4.29 -1.37
C GLN A 291 24.89 2.79 -1.38
N PHE A 292 23.84 2.43 -2.09
CA PHE A 292 23.31 1.05 -2.15
C PHE A 292 23.44 0.44 -3.56
N CYS A 293 24.28 1.00 -4.43
CA CYS A 293 24.50 0.44 -5.76
C CYS A 293 25.15 -0.96 -5.69
N GLU A 294 24.73 -1.88 -6.56
CA GLU A 294 25.17 -3.28 -6.58
C GLU A 294 26.25 -3.55 -7.63
N GLU A 295 26.43 -2.60 -8.54
CA GLU A 295 27.31 -2.69 -9.70
C GLU A 295 28.69 -2.11 -9.36
N HIS A 296 29.73 -2.63 -10.01
CA HIS A 296 31.04 -1.98 -10.00
C HIS A 296 30.96 -0.57 -10.63
N CYS A 297 31.96 0.27 -10.37
CA CYS A 297 32.00 1.59 -11.00
C CYS A 297 32.09 1.48 -12.54
N ILE A 298 31.54 2.46 -13.25
CA ILE A 298 31.63 2.56 -14.71
C ILE A 298 32.21 3.91 -15.13
N ASP A 299 32.67 3.99 -16.37
CA ASP A 299 33.03 5.26 -17.00
C ASP A 299 31.78 5.98 -17.54
N GLY A 300 31.77 7.31 -17.51
CA GLY A 300 30.60 8.05 -17.99
C GLY A 300 30.50 9.48 -17.45
N CYS A 301 29.28 10.01 -17.51
CA CYS A 301 28.95 11.38 -17.13
C CYS A 301 28.12 11.43 -15.84
N PHE A 302 28.67 12.07 -14.81
CA PHE A 302 28.13 12.06 -13.45
C PHE A 302 27.94 13.48 -12.91
N CYS A 303 27.13 13.62 -11.85
CA CYS A 303 26.98 14.90 -11.16
C CYS A 303 28.20 15.18 -10.26
N PRO A 304 28.77 16.40 -10.32
CA PRO A 304 30.02 16.67 -9.65
C PRO A 304 29.89 16.67 -8.12
N PRO A 305 30.91 16.18 -7.39
CA PRO A 305 30.91 16.18 -5.94
C PRO A 305 30.83 17.59 -5.36
N GLY A 306 30.19 17.69 -4.19
CA GLY A 306 29.90 18.95 -3.52
C GLY A 306 31.15 19.77 -3.22
N LYS A 307 31.12 21.08 -3.49
CA LYS A 307 32.19 21.99 -3.08
C LYS A 307 32.09 22.25 -1.58
N LEU A 308 33.01 21.65 -0.83
CA LEU A 308 33.10 21.76 0.64
C LEU A 308 33.03 23.23 1.10
N CYS A 309 31.92 23.63 1.71
CA CYS A 309 31.72 25.00 2.17
C CYS A 309 32.36 25.17 3.56
N ILE A 310 33.66 25.48 3.56
CA ILE A 310 34.55 25.48 4.74
C ILE A 310 34.04 26.33 5.92
N PHE A 311 33.12 27.27 5.68
CA PHE A 311 32.51 28.10 6.72
C PHE A 311 31.36 27.43 7.50
N PHE A 312 30.81 26.31 7.03
CA PHE A 312 29.56 25.74 7.59
C PHE A 312 29.58 24.23 7.87
N PHE A 313 30.66 23.50 7.58
CA PHE A 313 30.79 22.04 7.82
C PHE A 313 29.74 21.13 7.13
N PHE A 314 28.93 21.66 6.20
CA PHE A 314 28.04 20.86 5.35
C PHE A 314 28.69 20.52 4.02
N ASN A 315 28.56 19.25 3.60
CA ASN A 315 28.94 18.79 2.27
C ASN A 315 27.74 18.93 1.31
N LEU A 316 27.78 19.94 0.43
CA LEU A 316 26.67 20.27 -0.47
C LEU A 316 26.79 19.47 -1.78
N GLY A 317 26.49 18.18 -1.71
CA GLY A 317 26.45 17.29 -2.89
C GLY A 317 25.49 17.81 -3.97
N THR A 318 25.79 17.52 -5.24
CA THR A 318 24.88 17.79 -6.36
C THR A 318 24.27 16.50 -6.86
N VAL A 319 22.95 16.51 -7.05
CA VAL A 319 22.14 15.38 -7.51
C VAL A 319 21.52 15.74 -8.86
N PHE A 320 21.14 14.74 -9.65
CA PHE A 320 20.46 14.99 -10.92
C PHE A 320 18.99 15.37 -10.68
N ASP A 321 18.56 16.49 -11.24
CA ASP A 321 17.17 16.95 -11.22
C ASP A 321 16.32 16.12 -12.20
N ASP A 322 15.90 14.94 -11.75
CA ASP A 322 14.96 14.06 -12.47
C ASP A 322 13.53 14.61 -12.52
N ILE A 323 13.20 15.61 -11.69
CA ILE A 323 11.86 16.21 -11.59
C ILE A 323 11.63 17.23 -12.72
N ASN A 324 12.61 18.12 -12.98
CA ASN A 324 12.51 19.13 -14.04
C ASN A 324 13.50 18.91 -15.20
N ASN A 325 14.36 17.88 -15.12
CA ASN A 325 15.39 17.55 -16.12
C ASN A 325 16.37 18.70 -16.42
N SER A 326 16.69 19.52 -15.41
CA SER A 326 17.56 20.71 -15.57
C SER A 326 19.08 20.41 -15.52
N GLY A 327 19.48 19.22 -15.08
CA GLY A 327 20.88 18.81 -14.89
C GLY A 327 21.21 18.58 -13.41
N CYS A 328 22.46 18.78 -13.03
CA CYS A 328 22.92 18.57 -11.65
C CYS A 328 22.72 19.84 -10.79
N ILE A 329 21.96 19.72 -9.71
CA ILE A 329 21.66 20.83 -8.78
C ILE A 329 22.03 20.44 -7.34
N PRO A 330 22.31 21.40 -6.44
CA PRO A 330 22.46 21.11 -5.01
C PRO A 330 21.16 20.52 -4.45
N GLN A 331 21.24 19.47 -3.63
CA GLN A 331 20.08 18.76 -3.05
C GLN A 331 19.03 19.71 -2.44
N GLN A 332 19.46 20.80 -1.80
CA GLN A 332 18.58 21.79 -1.14
C GLN A 332 17.71 22.60 -2.13
N GLN A 333 18.02 22.54 -3.43
CA GLN A 333 17.29 23.19 -4.52
C GLN A 333 16.27 22.26 -5.20
N CYS A 334 16.24 20.97 -4.86
CA CYS A 334 15.26 20.04 -5.40
C CYS A 334 13.82 20.48 -5.11
N SER A 335 12.99 20.43 -6.16
CA SER A 335 11.53 20.59 -6.09
C SER A 335 10.90 19.40 -5.37
N CYS A 336 9.70 19.58 -4.83
CA CYS A 336 8.88 18.54 -4.24
C CYS A 336 7.65 18.25 -5.13
N ILE A 337 7.12 17.03 -5.09
CA ILE A 337 5.89 16.65 -5.80
C ILE A 337 4.75 16.45 -4.79
N TYR A 338 3.54 16.89 -5.13
CA TYR A 338 2.32 16.61 -4.36
C TYR A 338 1.07 16.63 -5.26
N ASN A 339 0.24 15.59 -5.20
CA ASN A 339 -0.94 15.38 -6.04
C ASN A 339 -0.61 15.60 -7.53
N GLY A 340 0.50 15.02 -7.99
CA GLY A 340 1.01 15.15 -9.37
C GLY A 340 1.50 16.55 -9.79
N ASN A 341 1.55 17.54 -8.89
CA ASN A 341 2.02 18.89 -9.17
C ASN A 341 3.43 19.11 -8.60
N THR A 342 4.28 19.86 -9.31
CA THR A 342 5.65 20.19 -8.91
C THR A 342 5.73 21.54 -8.19
N TYR A 343 6.37 21.54 -7.02
CA TYR A 343 6.51 22.69 -6.12
C TYR A 343 7.98 23.03 -5.91
N ALA A 344 8.36 24.30 -6.09
CA ALA A 344 9.74 24.74 -5.88
C ALA A 344 10.12 24.79 -4.39
N THR A 345 11.41 24.63 -4.07
CA THR A 345 11.94 24.78 -2.71
C THR A 345 11.52 26.13 -2.09
N GLY A 346 11.05 26.10 -0.84
CA GLY A 346 10.49 27.26 -0.14
C GLY A 346 9.04 27.63 -0.48
N THR A 347 8.36 26.91 -1.38
CA THR A 347 6.90 27.05 -1.57
C THR A 347 6.12 26.15 -0.64
N SER A 348 4.86 26.53 -0.35
CA SER A 348 4.00 25.82 0.61
C SER A 348 2.61 25.55 0.04
N PHE A 349 1.97 24.47 0.50
CA PHE A 349 0.52 24.26 0.38
C PHE A 349 -0.12 24.16 1.76
N SER A 350 -1.41 24.48 1.83
CA SER A 350 -2.22 24.37 3.06
C SER A 350 -3.50 23.59 2.78
N GLU A 351 -3.71 22.54 3.55
CA GLU A 351 -4.98 21.81 3.65
C GLU A 351 -5.72 22.24 4.93
N PRO A 352 -6.99 21.85 5.14
CA PRO A 352 -7.74 22.19 6.35
C PRO A 352 -7.09 21.73 7.67
N CYS A 353 -6.21 20.72 7.63
CA CYS A 353 -5.61 20.08 8.81
C CYS A 353 -4.07 20.15 8.87
N GLN A 354 -3.39 20.60 7.81
CA GLN A 354 -1.92 20.63 7.74
C GLN A 354 -1.44 21.77 6.85
N THR A 355 -0.23 22.28 7.08
CA THR A 355 0.47 23.17 6.14
C THR A 355 1.89 22.66 5.92
N CYS A 356 2.24 22.41 4.66
CA CYS A 356 3.49 21.78 4.26
C CYS A 356 4.32 22.72 3.42
N THR A 357 5.63 22.79 3.68
CA THR A 357 6.60 23.60 2.94
C THR A 357 7.67 22.72 2.33
N CYS A 358 7.95 22.89 1.04
CA CYS A 358 8.98 22.14 0.33
C CYS A 358 10.38 22.61 0.75
N SER A 359 11.28 21.69 1.07
CA SER A 359 12.68 21.96 1.35
C SER A 359 13.56 20.81 0.87
N GLY A 360 14.41 21.06 -0.12
CA GLY A 360 15.39 20.08 -0.61
C GLY A 360 14.81 18.74 -1.07
N GLY A 361 13.69 18.77 -1.81
CA GLY A 361 13.00 17.57 -2.29
C GLY A 361 12.03 16.93 -1.30
N GLN A 362 12.01 17.38 -0.03
CA GLN A 362 11.13 16.84 1.02
C GLN A 362 10.10 17.87 1.52
N TRP A 363 8.96 17.37 2.01
CA TRP A 363 7.90 18.17 2.63
C TRP A 363 8.09 18.27 4.14
N SER A 364 8.20 19.51 4.64
CA SER A 364 8.13 19.83 6.07
C SER A 364 6.68 20.24 6.40
N CYS A 365 5.88 19.31 6.90
CA CYS A 365 4.49 19.55 7.30
C CYS A 365 4.37 19.96 8.78
N GLN A 366 3.40 20.84 9.06
CA GLN A 366 2.94 21.19 10.40
C GLN A 366 1.43 20.89 10.52
N ASP A 367 1.09 19.99 11.43
CA ASP A 367 -0.29 19.60 11.71
C ASP A 367 -1.07 20.66 12.50
N MET A 368 -2.39 20.66 12.31
CA MET A 368 -3.36 21.50 12.99
C MET A 368 -4.49 20.62 13.54
N SER A 369 -4.97 20.92 14.76
CA SER A 369 -6.07 20.17 15.39
C SER A 369 -7.34 20.28 14.54
N CYS A 370 -7.81 19.15 14.01
CA CYS A 370 -8.85 19.11 12.98
C CYS A 370 -10.13 18.37 13.44
N PRO A 371 -11.33 18.73 12.96
CA PRO A 371 -12.57 18.03 13.31
C PRO A 371 -12.64 16.60 12.76
N GLY A 372 -12.91 15.62 13.63
CA GLY A 372 -13.19 14.24 13.24
C GLY A 372 -14.58 14.12 12.60
N THR A 373 -14.78 13.14 11.70
CA THR A 373 -16.10 12.83 11.12
C THR A 373 -16.34 11.33 11.08
N CYS A 374 -17.41 10.89 11.74
CA CYS A 374 -17.92 9.52 11.73
C CYS A 374 -19.18 9.44 10.85
N SER A 375 -19.47 8.28 10.26
CA SER A 375 -20.67 8.09 9.43
C SER A 375 -21.33 6.72 9.63
N VAL A 376 -22.63 6.67 9.30
CA VAL A 376 -23.38 5.43 9.04
C VAL A 376 -24.04 5.57 7.67
N GLU A 377 -23.51 4.83 6.71
CA GLU A 377 -23.86 4.82 5.28
C GLU A 377 -24.52 3.46 4.92
N GLY A 378 -25.41 3.43 3.92
CA GLY A 378 -26.21 2.24 3.54
C GLY A 378 -27.24 1.75 4.58
N GLY A 379 -26.99 1.98 5.88
CA GLY A 379 -27.68 1.33 7.00
C GLY A 379 -26.90 0.17 7.63
N SER A 380 -25.66 -0.06 7.19
CA SER A 380 -24.74 -1.06 7.76
C SER A 380 -23.26 -0.67 7.73
N HIS A 381 -22.84 0.17 6.79
CA HIS A 381 -21.45 0.64 6.63
C HIS A 381 -21.15 1.76 7.63
N ILE A 382 -20.11 1.62 8.45
CA ILE A 382 -19.72 2.58 9.49
C ILE A 382 -18.29 3.07 9.26
N SER A 383 -18.07 4.38 9.40
CA SER A 383 -16.72 4.99 9.46
C SER A 383 -16.52 5.63 10.83
N THR A 384 -15.41 5.33 11.52
CA THR A 384 -15.02 5.98 12.78
C THR A 384 -14.52 7.41 12.55
N TYR A 385 -14.36 8.19 13.64
CA TYR A 385 -13.74 9.52 13.57
C TYR A 385 -12.31 9.48 13.02
N ASP A 386 -11.60 8.39 13.28
CA ASP A 386 -10.22 8.15 12.86
C ASP A 386 -10.15 7.45 11.47
N LYS A 387 -11.26 7.47 10.71
CA LYS A 387 -11.47 6.91 9.35
C LYS A 387 -11.50 5.37 9.21
N LYS A 388 -11.48 4.58 10.28
CA LYS A 388 -11.62 3.11 10.18
C LYS A 388 -13.00 2.76 9.65
N ARG A 389 -13.07 1.98 8.56
CA ARG A 389 -14.33 1.54 7.95
C ARG A 389 -14.61 0.08 8.27
N TYR A 390 -15.86 -0.23 8.58
CA TYR A 390 -16.33 -1.59 8.86
C TYR A 390 -17.84 -1.70 8.71
N ASP A 391 -18.32 -2.94 8.59
CA ASP A 391 -19.73 -3.23 8.33
C ASP A 391 -20.40 -3.92 9.53
N HIS A 392 -21.63 -3.53 9.84
CA HIS A 392 -22.40 -4.11 10.94
C HIS A 392 -23.90 -4.10 10.67
N HIS A 393 -24.47 -5.28 10.38
CA HIS A 393 -25.88 -5.50 10.10
C HIS A 393 -26.73 -5.54 11.39
N GLY A 394 -26.85 -4.39 12.05
CA GLY A 394 -27.51 -4.25 13.34
C GLY A 394 -29.03 -4.43 13.33
N ASP A 395 -29.56 -5.14 14.34
CA ASP A 395 -30.99 -5.17 14.70
C ASP A 395 -31.16 -4.75 16.17
N CYS A 396 -30.73 -3.53 16.48
CA CYS A 396 -30.82 -2.94 17.82
C CYS A 396 -30.64 -1.41 17.76
N THR A 397 -30.89 -0.77 18.90
CA THR A 397 -30.37 0.57 19.17
C THR A 397 -28.93 0.46 19.70
N TYR A 398 -28.00 1.20 19.11
CA TYR A 398 -26.57 1.20 19.44
C TYR A 398 -26.08 2.59 19.86
N VAL A 399 -25.03 2.65 20.67
CA VAL A 399 -24.29 3.89 20.95
C VAL A 399 -23.36 4.20 19.78
N LEU A 400 -23.74 5.15 18.94
CA LEU A 400 -22.91 5.61 17.83
C LEU A 400 -21.68 6.36 18.36
N SER A 401 -21.88 7.34 19.25
CA SER A 401 -20.79 8.09 19.87
C SER A 401 -21.24 8.71 21.18
N LYS A 402 -20.41 8.62 22.21
CA LYS A 402 -20.60 9.25 23.52
C LYS A 402 -19.34 10.00 23.93
N ASP A 403 -19.48 11.14 24.60
CA ASP A 403 -18.42 11.69 25.46
C ASP A 403 -18.33 10.83 26.72
N CYS A 404 -17.21 10.13 26.86
CA CYS A 404 -17.02 9.11 27.89
C CYS A 404 -16.22 9.60 29.11
N LYS A 405 -15.93 10.91 29.16
CA LYS A 405 -15.19 11.58 30.24
C LYS A 405 -16.10 12.51 31.05
N ASP A 406 -16.75 13.47 30.39
CA ASP A 406 -17.59 14.49 31.03
C ASP A 406 -19.11 14.18 30.84
N GLU A 407 -19.45 13.33 29.88
CA GLU A 407 -20.82 12.91 29.48
C GLU A 407 -21.71 14.07 29.02
N THR A 408 -21.13 15.02 28.28
CA THR A 408 -21.82 16.16 27.65
C THR A 408 -22.87 15.70 26.63
N PHE A 409 -22.56 14.69 25.81
CA PHE A 409 -23.45 14.14 24.78
C PHE A 409 -23.41 12.61 24.66
N THR A 410 -24.46 12.05 24.06
CA THR A 410 -24.54 10.67 23.58
C THR A 410 -25.44 10.62 22.35
N ILE A 411 -24.93 10.09 21.24
CA ILE A 411 -25.64 9.86 19.99
C ILE A 411 -25.94 8.37 19.87
N LEU A 412 -27.21 8.04 19.65
CA LEU A 412 -27.68 6.67 19.41
C LEU A 412 -28.20 6.54 17.97
N VAL A 413 -28.09 5.33 17.42
CA VAL A 413 -28.72 4.93 16.16
C VAL A 413 -29.55 3.68 16.37
N ASP A 414 -30.77 3.64 15.83
CA ASP A 414 -31.55 2.40 15.73
C ASP A 414 -31.36 1.80 14.34
N LEU A 415 -30.65 0.68 14.29
CA LEU A 415 -30.43 -0.12 13.08
C LEU A 415 -31.42 -1.29 13.12
N ARG A 416 -32.12 -1.53 12.01
CA ARG A 416 -33.13 -2.59 11.88
C ARG A 416 -33.07 -3.24 10.50
N LYS A 417 -33.29 -4.55 10.46
CA LYS A 417 -33.61 -5.27 9.22
C LYS A 417 -34.79 -4.59 8.53
N CYS A 418 -34.68 -4.38 7.22
CA CYS A 418 -35.63 -3.57 6.46
C CYS A 418 -36.17 -4.20 5.18
N GLY A 419 -35.56 -5.29 4.70
CA GLY A 419 -36.14 -6.16 3.69
C GLY A 419 -36.03 -7.64 4.08
N LEU A 420 -35.48 -8.48 3.21
CA LEU A 420 -35.65 -9.94 3.25
C LEU A 420 -34.44 -10.73 3.75
N THR A 421 -33.22 -10.20 3.61
CA THR A 421 -32.00 -10.87 4.09
C THR A 421 -31.59 -10.39 5.47
N ASP A 422 -30.81 -11.20 6.19
CA ASP A 422 -30.26 -10.82 7.49
C ASP A 422 -29.22 -9.69 7.41
N THR A 423 -28.67 -9.44 6.21
CA THR A 423 -27.74 -8.36 5.86
C THR A 423 -28.44 -7.06 5.42
N GLU A 424 -29.72 -7.07 5.09
CA GLU A 424 -30.47 -5.89 4.62
C GLU A 424 -30.98 -5.05 5.80
N THR A 425 -30.08 -4.24 6.38
CA THR A 425 -30.36 -3.35 7.52
C THR A 425 -30.37 -1.88 7.14
N CYS A 426 -31.30 -1.13 7.73
CA CYS A 426 -31.47 0.31 7.52
C CYS A 426 -31.39 1.06 8.85
N LEU A 427 -30.87 2.29 8.81
CA LEU A 427 -31.04 3.27 9.87
C LEU A 427 -32.52 3.69 9.97
N LYS A 428 -33.11 3.58 11.16
CA LYS A 428 -34.52 3.93 11.44
C LYS A 428 -34.70 5.12 12.37
N THR A 429 -33.76 5.37 13.28
CA THR A 429 -33.82 6.52 14.20
C THR A 429 -32.43 7.02 14.51
N VAL A 430 -32.25 8.34 14.59
CA VAL A 430 -31.06 8.99 15.17
C VAL A 430 -31.48 9.75 16.42
N THR A 431 -30.77 9.55 17.53
CA THR A 431 -31.11 10.21 18.81
C THR A 431 -29.90 10.94 19.37
N LEU A 432 -29.99 12.26 19.54
CA LEU A 432 -29.00 13.09 20.23
C LEU A 432 -29.48 13.39 21.66
N ASN A 433 -28.81 12.77 22.64
CA ASN A 433 -28.99 13.03 24.07
C ASN A 433 -27.89 13.99 24.55
N MET A 434 -28.27 15.03 25.30
CA MET A 434 -27.39 16.08 25.81
C MET A 434 -27.59 16.30 27.31
N ASN A 435 -26.53 16.74 27.98
CA ASN A 435 -26.52 17.10 29.41
C ASN A 435 -27.08 15.97 30.30
N LYS A 436 -26.62 14.73 30.09
CA LYS A 436 -27.02 13.52 30.86
C LYS A 436 -28.55 13.29 30.93
N GLY A 437 -29.25 13.36 29.79
CA GLY A 437 -30.67 13.05 29.68
C GLY A 437 -31.64 14.23 29.80
N GLN A 438 -31.14 15.47 29.99
CA GLN A 438 -32.01 16.65 30.13
C GLN A 438 -32.66 17.08 28.80
N THR A 439 -32.00 16.83 27.67
CA THR A 439 -32.53 17.13 26.34
C THR A 439 -32.20 15.98 25.41
N VAL A 440 -33.25 15.28 24.97
CA VAL A 440 -33.20 14.17 24.02
C VAL A 440 -33.92 14.61 22.75
N VAL A 441 -33.19 14.65 21.64
CA VAL A 441 -33.74 14.86 20.30
C VAL A 441 -33.79 13.52 19.59
N GLU A 442 -34.95 13.13 19.08
CA GLU A 442 -35.18 11.93 18.27
C GLU A 442 -35.59 12.34 16.86
N VAL A 443 -34.94 11.79 15.83
CA VAL A 443 -35.22 12.05 14.41
C VAL A 443 -35.51 10.73 13.69
N ARG A 444 -36.61 10.69 12.94
CA ARG A 444 -37.15 9.51 12.23
C ARG A 444 -37.02 9.63 10.70
N PRO A 445 -37.27 8.57 9.90
CA PRO A 445 -36.98 8.55 8.46
C PRO A 445 -37.96 9.39 7.62
N ASP A 446 -39.16 9.65 8.13
CA ASP A 446 -40.10 10.67 7.60
C ASP A 446 -39.63 12.11 7.90
N GLY A 447 -38.49 12.26 8.57
CA GLY A 447 -37.93 13.51 9.05
C GLY A 447 -38.67 14.10 10.25
N SER A 448 -39.63 13.39 10.86
CA SER A 448 -40.29 13.87 12.08
C SER A 448 -39.28 13.97 13.22
N VAL A 449 -39.36 15.07 13.97
CA VAL A 449 -38.45 15.38 15.08
C VAL A 449 -39.24 15.46 16.38
N PHE A 450 -38.75 14.77 17.41
CA PHE A 450 -39.31 14.82 18.75
C PHE A 450 -38.24 15.31 19.72
N VAL A 451 -38.56 16.31 20.54
CA VAL A 451 -37.68 16.84 21.59
C VAL A 451 -38.33 16.52 22.92
N ASN A 452 -37.65 15.72 23.75
CA ASN A 452 -38.21 15.12 24.97
C ASN A 452 -39.59 14.47 24.71
N SER A 453 -39.69 13.69 23.63
CA SER A 453 -40.90 13.03 23.11
C SER A 453 -42.03 13.95 22.61
N ILE A 454 -41.80 15.27 22.50
CA ILE A 454 -42.76 16.23 21.95
C ILE A 454 -42.43 16.50 20.48
N TYR A 455 -43.38 16.24 19.56
CA TYR A 455 -43.21 16.57 18.14
C TYR A 455 -42.92 18.06 17.96
N THR A 456 -41.85 18.39 17.23
CA THR A 456 -41.38 19.78 17.07
C THR A 456 -41.11 20.11 15.61
N GLN A 457 -41.62 21.27 15.16
CA GLN A 457 -41.38 21.81 13.82
C GLN A 457 -40.01 22.50 13.71
N LEU A 458 -39.47 22.53 12.49
CA LEU A 458 -38.18 23.13 12.16
C LEU A 458 -38.35 24.41 11.31
N PRO A 459 -37.42 25.38 11.36
CA PRO A 459 -36.21 25.40 12.18
C PRO A 459 -36.50 25.71 13.66
N MET A 460 -35.64 25.22 14.54
CA MET A 460 -35.71 25.49 15.98
C MET A 460 -34.32 25.67 16.61
N SER A 461 -34.29 26.38 17.74
CA SER A 461 -33.14 26.45 18.65
C SER A 461 -33.63 26.28 20.08
N ALA A 462 -33.07 25.34 20.83
CA ALA A 462 -33.45 25.07 22.22
C ALA A 462 -32.26 24.54 23.03
N ALA A 463 -32.16 24.97 24.30
CA ALA A 463 -31.03 24.67 25.18
C ALA A 463 -29.68 24.95 24.52
N ASN A 464 -28.98 23.90 24.07
CA ASN A 464 -27.64 23.96 23.47
C ASN A 464 -27.61 23.59 21.97
N VAL A 465 -28.76 23.33 21.31
CA VAL A 465 -28.83 22.87 19.91
C VAL A 465 -29.70 23.76 19.01
N THR A 466 -29.27 23.93 17.76
CA THR A 466 -30.02 24.56 16.66
C THR A 466 -30.19 23.55 15.53
N MET A 467 -31.41 23.40 15.02
CA MET A 467 -31.79 22.32 14.11
C MET A 467 -32.65 22.84 12.94
N PHE A 468 -32.31 22.46 11.71
CA PHE A 468 -32.95 22.97 10.49
C PHE A 468 -32.78 22.01 9.29
N ARG A 469 -33.53 22.22 8.21
CA ARG A 469 -33.40 21.47 6.95
C ARG A 469 -32.95 22.40 5.81
N PRO A 470 -31.68 22.38 5.35
CA PRO A 470 -31.24 23.20 4.21
C PRO A 470 -31.90 22.80 2.88
N SER A 471 -32.21 21.51 2.70
CA SER A 471 -32.91 20.96 1.54
C SER A 471 -33.97 19.95 1.97
N SER A 472 -34.79 19.48 1.04
CA SER A 472 -35.71 18.37 1.28
C SER A 472 -35.01 17.03 1.60
N PHE A 473 -33.71 16.90 1.31
CA PHE A 473 -32.96 15.65 1.48
C PHE A 473 -32.18 15.59 2.79
N PHE A 474 -31.88 16.74 3.43
CA PHE A 474 -30.98 16.83 4.59
C PHE A 474 -31.55 17.63 5.76
N MET A 475 -31.12 17.27 6.98
CA MET A 475 -31.30 18.01 8.22
C MET A 475 -29.95 18.19 8.90
N ILE A 476 -29.76 19.34 9.56
CA ILE A 476 -28.55 19.68 10.30
C ILE A 476 -28.93 19.96 11.75
N MET A 477 -28.11 19.47 12.68
CA MET A 477 -28.14 19.82 14.10
C MET A 477 -26.77 20.32 14.53
N GLN A 478 -26.66 21.62 14.84
CA GLN A 478 -25.45 22.22 15.41
C GLN A 478 -25.63 22.41 16.91
N THR A 479 -24.69 21.92 17.71
CA THR A 479 -24.61 22.26 19.14
C THR A 479 -23.63 23.41 19.39
N ASN A 480 -23.79 24.13 20.50
CA ASN A 480 -22.85 25.17 20.92
C ASN A 480 -21.56 24.64 21.56
N PHE A 481 -21.45 23.32 21.80
CA PHE A 481 -20.31 22.68 22.47
C PHE A 481 -19.44 21.81 21.55
N GLY A 482 -19.63 21.87 20.22
CA GLY A 482 -18.71 21.27 19.25
C GLY A 482 -19.20 19.99 18.55
N VAL A 483 -20.41 19.51 18.83
CA VAL A 483 -21.06 18.41 18.10
C VAL A 483 -21.92 18.94 16.96
N HIS A 484 -21.77 18.39 15.76
CA HIS A 484 -22.54 18.72 14.56
C HIS A 484 -23.03 17.43 13.88
N LEU A 485 -24.34 17.28 13.65
CA LEU A 485 -24.91 16.16 12.92
C LEU A 485 -25.50 16.63 11.59
N GLU A 486 -25.19 15.92 10.52
CA GLU A 486 -25.88 16.00 9.23
C GLU A 486 -26.62 14.67 9.01
N ILE A 487 -27.94 14.71 8.83
CA ILE A 487 -28.78 13.54 8.53
C ILE A 487 -29.33 13.67 7.11
N GLN A 488 -29.12 12.65 6.30
CA GLN A 488 -29.76 12.49 5.00
C GLN A 488 -31.04 11.65 5.16
N PHE A 489 -32.06 11.89 4.33
CA PHE A 489 -33.31 11.11 4.29
C PHE A 489 -33.61 10.50 2.93
N ILE A 490 -33.05 11.06 1.86
CA ILE A 490 -33.34 10.69 0.47
C ILE A 490 -32.01 10.46 -0.26
N PRO A 491 -31.78 9.31 -0.92
CA PRO A 491 -32.71 8.18 -1.11
C PRO A 491 -33.15 7.43 0.15
N MET A 492 -32.28 7.38 1.16
CA MET A 492 -32.50 6.65 2.41
C MET A 492 -31.96 7.45 3.61
N MET A 493 -32.21 6.96 4.82
CA MET A 493 -31.68 7.56 6.03
C MET A 493 -30.18 7.23 6.22
N GLN A 494 -29.32 8.25 6.26
CA GLN A 494 -27.90 8.15 6.62
C GLN A 494 -27.55 9.24 7.65
N VAL A 495 -26.52 9.03 8.46
CA VAL A 495 -26.07 10.02 9.46
C VAL A 495 -24.56 10.23 9.43
N PHE A 496 -24.16 11.48 9.55
CA PHE A 496 -22.77 11.92 9.60
C PHE A 496 -22.58 12.79 10.84
N VAL A 497 -21.69 12.38 11.72
CA VAL A 497 -21.38 13.07 12.99
C VAL A 497 -20.01 13.71 12.86
N ARG A 498 -19.95 15.04 12.98
CA ARG A 498 -18.70 15.81 13.00
C ARG A 498 -18.46 16.35 14.41
N LEU A 499 -17.25 16.13 14.93
CA LEU A 499 -16.83 16.60 16.25
C LEU A 499 -15.71 17.62 16.15
N ASP A 500 -15.81 18.68 16.95
CA ASP A 500 -14.72 19.61 17.21
C ASP A 500 -13.53 18.87 17.89
N PRO A 501 -12.26 19.19 17.54
CA PRO A 501 -11.07 18.57 18.13
C PRO A 501 -10.95 18.71 19.65
N ILE A 502 -11.75 19.55 20.33
CA ILE A 502 -11.85 19.54 21.80
C ILE A 502 -12.25 18.17 22.38
N PHE A 503 -12.91 17.30 21.60
CA PHE A 503 -13.31 15.94 22.01
C PHE A 503 -12.27 14.85 21.69
N LYS A 504 -11.08 15.20 21.20
CA LYS A 504 -10.02 14.22 20.93
C LYS A 504 -9.69 13.41 22.19
N GLU A 505 -9.49 12.10 22.05
CA GLU A 505 -9.21 11.13 23.12
C GLU A 505 -10.30 11.01 24.21
N GLN A 506 -11.51 11.52 23.95
CA GLN A 506 -12.59 11.61 24.96
C GLN A 506 -13.88 10.91 24.54
N THR A 507 -13.97 10.39 23.31
CA THR A 507 -15.16 9.67 22.85
C THR A 507 -15.06 8.16 23.08
N CYS A 508 -16.21 7.50 23.11
CA CYS A 508 -16.31 6.05 22.91
C CYS A 508 -17.68 5.68 22.31
N GLY A 509 -17.73 4.61 21.52
CA GLY A 509 -18.93 4.18 20.76
C GLY A 509 -18.53 3.48 19.46
N LEU A 510 -19.51 3.19 18.61
CA LEU A 510 -19.26 2.65 17.25
C LEU A 510 -18.35 3.57 16.40
N CYS A 511 -18.33 4.87 16.65
CA CYS A 511 -17.44 5.85 16.02
C CYS A 511 -15.98 5.81 16.50
N GLY A 512 -15.62 4.89 17.40
CA GLY A 512 -14.26 4.81 17.94
C GLY A 512 -13.97 5.83 19.04
N ASN A 513 -12.68 6.13 19.26
CA ASN A 513 -12.23 6.95 20.40
C ASN A 513 -11.64 8.33 20.04
N PHE A 514 -11.48 8.62 18.74
CA PHE A 514 -11.03 9.90 18.19
C PHE A 514 -9.65 10.30 18.71
N ASN A 515 -8.63 9.47 18.47
CA ASN A 515 -7.23 9.71 18.86
C ASN A 515 -6.25 9.76 17.67
N ASN A 516 -6.72 9.55 16.44
CA ASN A 516 -5.97 9.28 15.21
C ASN A 516 -5.32 7.88 15.11
N ILE A 517 -5.78 6.86 15.86
CA ILE A 517 -5.16 5.52 15.94
C ILE A 517 -6.23 4.44 15.68
N GLN A 518 -6.45 4.09 14.40
CA GLN A 518 -7.47 3.11 14.00
C GLN A 518 -7.26 1.70 14.58
N THR A 519 -6.04 1.34 14.97
CA THR A 519 -5.76 0.04 15.58
C THR A 519 -6.51 -0.13 16.91
N ASP A 520 -6.73 0.94 17.69
CA ASP A 520 -7.51 0.90 18.95
C ASP A 520 -8.93 1.51 18.88
N ASP A 521 -9.47 1.74 17.67
CA ASP A 521 -10.89 2.08 17.47
C ASP A 521 -11.85 0.97 17.95
N PHE A 522 -11.45 -0.30 17.85
CA PHE A 522 -12.26 -1.46 18.30
C PHE A 522 -12.13 -1.74 19.80
N LYS A 523 -11.72 -0.73 20.57
CA LYS A 523 -11.54 -0.79 22.02
C LYS A 523 -12.87 -0.64 22.74
N VAL A 524 -13.31 -1.72 23.36
CA VAL A 524 -14.58 -1.79 24.09
C VAL A 524 -14.43 -1.21 25.51
N ILE A 525 -15.56 -0.95 26.19
CA ILE A 525 -15.59 -0.31 27.53
C ILE A 525 -14.75 -1.07 28.59
N SER A 526 -14.50 -2.38 28.41
CA SER A 526 -13.65 -3.18 29.30
C SER A 526 -12.14 -2.89 29.17
N GLY A 527 -11.71 -2.19 28.10
CA GLY A 527 -10.33 -1.78 27.85
C GLY A 527 -9.54 -2.67 26.87
N ILE A 528 -10.13 -3.78 26.40
CA ILE A 528 -9.58 -4.67 25.36
C ILE A 528 -9.97 -4.15 23.95
N ILE A 529 -9.14 -4.44 22.96
CA ILE A 529 -9.43 -4.25 21.52
C ILE A 529 -9.96 -5.57 20.97
N GLU A 530 -11.14 -5.56 20.32
CA GLU A 530 -11.71 -6.75 19.68
C GLU A 530 -11.17 -6.94 18.26
N GLY A 531 -10.95 -8.20 17.84
CA GLY A 531 -10.37 -8.53 16.53
C GLY A 531 -11.33 -8.37 15.33
N THR A 532 -12.64 -8.39 15.58
CA THR A 532 -13.67 -8.30 14.52
C THR A 532 -14.71 -7.21 14.80
N ALA A 533 -15.20 -6.60 13.72
CA ALA A 533 -16.12 -5.47 13.77
C ALA A 533 -17.46 -5.81 14.45
N THR A 534 -18.02 -6.99 14.17
CA THR A 534 -19.30 -7.43 14.74
C THR A 534 -19.18 -7.74 16.24
N ALA A 535 -18.05 -8.28 16.70
CA ALA A 535 -17.77 -8.49 18.13
C ALA A 535 -17.74 -7.15 18.88
N PHE A 536 -16.96 -6.18 18.37
CA PHE A 536 -16.92 -4.80 18.87
C PHE A 536 -18.32 -4.17 18.92
N ALA A 537 -19.04 -4.17 17.80
CA ALA A 537 -20.34 -3.50 17.67
C ALA A 537 -21.43 -4.12 18.57
N ASN A 538 -21.39 -5.44 18.79
CA ASN A 538 -22.29 -6.11 19.75
C ASN A 538 -22.14 -5.59 21.19
N THR A 539 -20.98 -5.04 21.59
CA THR A 539 -20.81 -4.45 22.93
C THR A 539 -21.50 -3.09 23.11
N TRP A 540 -21.82 -2.39 22.02
CA TRP A 540 -22.42 -1.05 22.03
C TRP A 540 -23.96 -1.05 21.97
N LYS A 541 -24.61 -2.22 22.05
CA LYS A 541 -26.07 -2.36 22.14
C LYS A 541 -26.60 -1.71 23.42
N THR A 542 -27.66 -0.90 23.31
CA THR A 542 -28.29 -0.27 24.49
C THR A 542 -29.30 -1.16 25.20
N GLN A 543 -29.71 -2.29 24.60
CA GLN A 543 -30.72 -3.20 25.12
C GLN A 543 -30.17 -4.63 25.20
N ALA A 544 -30.17 -5.21 26.41
CA ALA A 544 -29.69 -6.58 26.64
C ALA A 544 -30.53 -7.68 25.96
N SER A 545 -31.78 -7.36 25.59
CA SER A 545 -32.70 -8.24 24.87
C SER A 545 -32.42 -8.33 23.35
N CYS A 546 -31.57 -7.48 22.80
CA CYS A 546 -31.18 -7.56 21.39
C CYS A 546 -30.22 -8.74 21.16
N PRO A 547 -30.40 -9.53 20.08
CA PRO A 547 -29.51 -10.64 19.75
C PRO A 547 -28.07 -10.14 19.54
N ASN A 548 -27.09 -11.03 19.68
CA ASN A 548 -25.79 -10.79 19.05
C ASN A 548 -25.98 -11.01 17.55
N ILE A 549 -25.53 -10.05 16.74
CA ILE A 549 -25.40 -10.25 15.30
C ILE A 549 -24.18 -11.14 15.07
N GLN A 550 -24.27 -12.12 14.18
CA GLN A 550 -23.13 -12.89 13.70
C GLN A 550 -22.70 -12.33 12.34
N GLN A 551 -21.40 -12.42 12.05
CA GLN A 551 -20.86 -11.91 10.80
C GLN A 551 -21.30 -12.81 9.62
N SER A 552 -21.78 -12.20 8.53
CA SER A 552 -22.10 -12.89 7.29
C SER A 552 -21.00 -12.63 6.26
N PHE A 553 -20.59 -13.68 5.56
CA PHE A 553 -19.60 -13.64 4.47
C PHE A 553 -20.23 -13.98 3.11
N GLU A 554 -21.55 -13.89 3.02
CA GLU A 554 -22.33 -14.12 1.80
C GLU A 554 -22.32 -12.86 0.92
N ASN A 555 -21.86 -12.99 -0.33
CA ASN A 555 -21.84 -11.88 -1.29
C ASN A 555 -23.23 -11.73 -1.94
N PRO A 556 -23.97 -10.62 -1.72
CA PRO A 556 -25.32 -10.47 -2.25
C PRO A 556 -25.38 -10.48 -3.78
N CYS A 557 -24.31 -10.04 -4.46
CA CYS A 557 -24.25 -10.09 -5.92
C CYS A 557 -24.18 -11.52 -6.47
N ALA A 558 -23.63 -12.47 -5.70
CA ALA A 558 -23.61 -13.88 -6.09
C ALA A 558 -25.01 -14.53 -6.03
N LEU A 559 -25.98 -13.90 -5.36
CA LEU A 559 -27.36 -14.38 -5.23
C LEU A 559 -28.26 -13.94 -6.40
N SER A 560 -27.95 -12.81 -7.05
CA SER A 560 -28.73 -12.29 -8.19
C SER A 560 -27.82 -11.76 -9.30
N ILE A 561 -27.69 -12.55 -10.36
CA ILE A 561 -26.92 -12.22 -11.57
C ILE A 561 -27.43 -10.93 -12.26
N ASP A 562 -28.72 -10.63 -12.15
CA ASP A 562 -29.28 -9.42 -12.77
C ASP A 562 -29.08 -8.18 -11.89
N ASN A 563 -29.07 -8.33 -10.56
CA ASN A 563 -28.63 -7.26 -9.66
C ASN A 563 -27.12 -7.02 -9.81
N GLU A 564 -26.31 -8.07 -9.94
CA GLU A 564 -24.86 -7.99 -10.17
C GLU A 564 -24.54 -7.15 -11.42
N LYS A 565 -25.17 -7.43 -12.56
CA LYS A 565 -24.96 -6.68 -13.81
C LYS A 565 -25.41 -5.23 -13.68
N TYR A 566 -26.53 -4.98 -13.00
CA TYR A 566 -27.04 -3.63 -12.76
C TYR A 566 -26.06 -2.83 -11.88
N ALA A 567 -25.58 -3.44 -10.79
CA ALA A 567 -24.58 -2.85 -9.91
C ALA A 567 -23.24 -2.60 -10.64
N GLN A 568 -22.70 -3.59 -11.36
CA GLN A 568 -21.45 -3.44 -12.13
C GLN A 568 -21.52 -2.26 -13.12
N HIS A 569 -22.65 -2.09 -13.80
CA HIS A 569 -22.82 -1.01 -14.76
C HIS A 569 -22.85 0.37 -14.10
N TRP A 570 -23.60 0.55 -13.02
CA TRP A 570 -23.84 1.86 -12.42
C TRP A 570 -22.84 2.24 -11.32
N CYS A 571 -22.42 1.29 -10.47
CA CYS A 571 -21.37 1.53 -9.49
C CYS A 571 -20.00 1.74 -10.15
N GLY A 572 -19.76 1.09 -11.30
CA GLY A 572 -18.55 1.28 -12.11
C GLY A 572 -18.27 2.74 -12.49
N LEU A 573 -19.31 3.59 -12.56
CA LEU A 573 -19.17 5.04 -12.78
C LEU A 573 -18.26 5.72 -11.74
N LEU A 574 -18.26 5.25 -10.48
CA LEU A 574 -17.37 5.75 -9.42
C LEU A 574 -15.88 5.55 -9.72
N THR A 575 -15.55 4.63 -10.63
CA THR A 575 -14.17 4.29 -11.01
C THR A 575 -13.80 4.74 -12.42
N ASP A 576 -14.75 5.24 -13.22
CA ASP A 576 -14.47 5.70 -14.58
C ASP A 576 -13.66 7.00 -14.58
N SER A 577 -12.41 6.90 -15.02
CA SER A 577 -11.49 8.02 -15.30
C SER A 577 -12.03 9.14 -16.20
N LYS A 578 -13.18 8.95 -16.86
CA LYS A 578 -13.88 9.94 -17.70
C LYS A 578 -15.35 10.14 -17.31
N GLY A 579 -15.80 9.52 -16.22
CA GLY A 579 -17.16 9.61 -15.71
C GLY A 579 -17.41 10.90 -14.92
N PRO A 580 -18.67 11.16 -14.48
CA PRO A 580 -19.04 12.36 -13.73
C PRO A 580 -18.43 12.45 -12.32
N PHE A 581 -17.65 11.45 -11.92
CA PHE A 581 -16.96 11.35 -10.63
C PHE A 581 -15.44 11.60 -10.72
N ALA A 582 -14.89 11.62 -11.94
CA ALA A 582 -13.44 11.65 -12.21
C ALA A 582 -12.71 12.84 -11.53
N ASP A 583 -13.34 14.02 -11.51
CA ASP A 583 -12.83 15.25 -10.89
C ASP A 583 -12.57 15.12 -9.37
N CYS A 584 -13.02 14.03 -8.73
CA CYS A 584 -12.82 13.76 -7.30
C CYS A 584 -11.79 12.65 -7.01
N HIS A 585 -11.37 11.85 -8.00
CA HIS A 585 -10.56 10.63 -7.79
C HIS A 585 -9.20 10.89 -7.11
N TYR A 586 -8.65 12.10 -7.24
CA TYR A 586 -7.38 12.49 -6.59
C TYR A 586 -7.56 12.89 -5.11
N ALA A 587 -8.79 13.24 -4.69
CA ALA A 587 -9.09 13.79 -3.36
C ALA A 587 -9.84 12.81 -2.45
N VAL A 588 -10.58 11.87 -3.04
CA VAL A 588 -11.27 10.76 -2.37
C VAL A 588 -11.07 9.50 -3.20
N ASN A 589 -10.52 8.44 -2.60
CA ASN A 589 -10.35 7.15 -3.29
C ASN A 589 -11.73 6.47 -3.47
N PRO A 590 -12.17 6.19 -4.72
CA PRO A 590 -13.50 5.62 -4.97
C PRO A 590 -13.61 4.13 -4.65
N ALA A 591 -12.52 3.39 -4.46
CA ALA A 591 -12.54 1.92 -4.39
C ALA A 591 -13.48 1.37 -3.30
N VAL A 592 -13.46 1.95 -2.09
CA VAL A 592 -14.37 1.52 -1.01
C VAL A 592 -15.82 1.89 -1.31
N TYR A 593 -16.06 3.08 -1.87
CA TYR A 593 -17.40 3.50 -2.26
C TYR A 593 -17.98 2.65 -3.39
N HIS A 594 -17.14 2.17 -4.31
CA HIS A 594 -17.51 1.19 -5.33
C HIS A 594 -17.89 -0.16 -4.69
N THR A 595 -17.09 -0.69 -3.75
CA THR A 595 -17.41 -1.94 -3.03
C THR A 595 -18.72 -1.85 -2.27
N ASN A 596 -18.93 -0.78 -1.50
CA ASN A 596 -20.16 -0.55 -0.76
C ASN A 596 -21.36 -0.39 -1.72
N CYS A 597 -21.21 0.38 -2.80
CA CYS A 597 -22.22 0.52 -3.84
C CYS A 597 -22.61 -0.84 -4.46
N MET A 598 -21.63 -1.70 -4.77
CA MET A 598 -21.88 -3.05 -5.27
C MET A 598 -22.70 -3.87 -4.27
N PHE A 599 -22.28 -3.88 -2.99
CA PHE A 599 -22.97 -4.61 -1.93
C PHE A 599 -24.42 -4.12 -1.74
N ASP A 600 -24.60 -2.82 -1.48
CA ASP A 600 -25.89 -2.16 -1.25
C ASP A 600 -26.86 -2.38 -2.45
N THR A 601 -26.37 -2.17 -3.67
CA THR A 601 -27.20 -2.32 -4.90
C THR A 601 -27.64 -3.76 -5.12
N CYS A 602 -26.81 -4.74 -4.76
CA CYS A 602 -27.14 -6.16 -4.89
C CYS A 602 -28.06 -6.68 -3.77
N ASN A 603 -27.87 -6.20 -2.54
CA ASN A 603 -28.54 -6.68 -1.33
C ASN A 603 -29.97 -6.12 -1.14
N CYS A 604 -30.24 -4.89 -1.57
CA CYS A 604 -31.53 -4.23 -1.35
C CYS A 604 -32.67 -4.76 -2.22
N GLU A 605 -33.89 -4.79 -1.67
CA GLU A 605 -35.15 -4.98 -2.42
C GLU A 605 -35.33 -3.92 -3.53
N ASN A 606 -34.86 -2.69 -3.29
CA ASN A 606 -34.87 -1.60 -4.26
C ASN A 606 -33.44 -1.12 -4.59
N SER A 607 -32.81 -1.82 -5.52
CA SER A 607 -31.44 -1.55 -5.99
C SER A 607 -31.18 -0.11 -6.42
N GLU A 608 -32.14 0.61 -7.03
CA GLU A 608 -31.90 1.99 -7.48
C GLU A 608 -31.79 2.96 -6.28
N ASP A 609 -32.60 2.80 -5.24
CA ASP A 609 -32.53 3.67 -4.06
C ASP A 609 -31.20 3.50 -3.33
N CYS A 610 -30.71 2.25 -3.21
CA CYS A 610 -29.45 1.93 -2.56
C CYS A 610 -28.21 2.34 -3.39
N LEU A 611 -28.22 2.08 -4.70
CA LEU A 611 -27.27 2.65 -5.68
C LEU A 611 -27.16 4.17 -5.53
N CYS A 612 -28.31 4.86 -5.57
CA CYS A 612 -28.34 6.32 -5.50
C CYS A 612 -27.93 6.87 -4.13
N ALA A 613 -28.04 6.06 -3.07
CA ALA A 613 -27.54 6.41 -1.75
C ALA A 613 -26.01 6.35 -1.72
N ALA A 614 -25.40 5.22 -2.12
CA ALA A 614 -23.96 5.05 -2.17
C ALA A 614 -23.26 6.09 -3.08
N LEU A 615 -23.84 6.37 -4.26
CA LEU A 615 -23.37 7.45 -5.14
C LEU A 615 -23.44 8.82 -4.44
N SER A 616 -24.52 9.12 -3.71
CA SER A 616 -24.64 10.39 -2.96
C SER A 616 -23.66 10.49 -1.79
N SER A 617 -23.32 9.38 -1.13
CA SER A 617 -22.33 9.33 -0.05
C SER A 617 -20.92 9.70 -0.56
N TYR A 618 -20.54 9.23 -1.76
CA TYR A 618 -19.31 9.65 -2.43
C TYR A 618 -19.33 11.14 -2.83
N VAL A 619 -20.42 11.63 -3.44
CA VAL A 619 -20.57 13.06 -3.80
C VAL A 619 -20.44 13.96 -2.56
N ARG A 620 -21.01 13.52 -1.43
CA ARG A 620 -20.92 14.20 -0.14
C ARG A 620 -19.48 14.19 0.42
N ALA A 621 -18.71 13.13 0.23
CA ALA A 621 -17.28 13.10 0.55
C ALA A 621 -16.47 14.08 -0.32
N CYS A 622 -16.76 14.14 -1.63
CA CYS A 622 -16.17 15.12 -2.55
C CYS A 622 -16.51 16.56 -2.13
N ALA A 623 -17.76 16.83 -1.77
CA ALA A 623 -18.21 18.13 -1.28
C ALA A 623 -17.50 18.55 0.02
N ALA A 624 -17.19 17.60 0.91
CA ALA A 624 -16.41 17.85 2.13
C ALA A 624 -14.94 18.20 1.84
N LYS A 625 -14.37 17.72 0.73
CA LYS A 625 -13.07 18.15 0.17
C LYS A 625 -13.17 19.44 -0.66
N GLY A 626 -14.36 20.04 -0.80
CA GLY A 626 -14.62 21.27 -1.55
C GLY A 626 -14.95 21.08 -3.04
N ILE A 627 -14.96 19.83 -3.54
CA ILE A 627 -15.20 19.50 -4.95
C ILE A 627 -16.72 19.35 -5.16
N GLN A 628 -17.28 20.11 -6.09
CA GLN A 628 -18.73 20.17 -6.33
C GLN A 628 -19.10 19.49 -7.65
N LEU A 629 -19.44 18.19 -7.57
CA LEU A 629 -19.82 17.39 -8.74
C LEU A 629 -21.22 17.80 -9.25
N GLN A 630 -21.25 18.47 -10.40
CA GLN A 630 -22.49 18.91 -11.05
C GLN A 630 -22.97 17.86 -12.05
N GLY A 631 -24.29 17.73 -12.22
CA GLY A 631 -24.89 16.90 -13.27
C GLY A 631 -24.88 15.39 -13.01
N TRP A 632 -24.30 14.88 -11.93
CA TRP A 632 -24.18 13.43 -11.69
C TRP A 632 -25.52 12.64 -11.66
N ARG A 633 -26.66 13.33 -11.48
CA ARG A 633 -28.01 12.75 -11.56
C ARG A 633 -28.70 12.94 -12.95
N THR A 634 -27.95 13.01 -14.06
CA THR A 634 -28.50 13.13 -15.43
C THR A 634 -28.95 11.80 -16.02
N ASP A 635 -28.18 10.74 -15.81
CA ASP A 635 -28.37 9.44 -16.47
C ASP A 635 -28.83 8.36 -15.49
N VAL A 636 -28.42 8.49 -14.23
CA VAL A 636 -28.83 7.68 -13.07
C VAL A 636 -29.51 8.58 -12.04
N CYS A 637 -30.34 8.03 -11.14
CA CYS A 637 -30.98 8.77 -10.04
C CYS A 637 -31.89 9.95 -10.43
N THR A 638 -32.31 10.02 -11.71
CA THR A 638 -33.10 11.13 -12.29
C THR A 638 -34.48 11.31 -11.65
N LYS A 639 -35.01 10.27 -11.00
CA LYS A 639 -36.26 10.36 -10.24
C LYS A 639 -36.21 11.42 -9.14
N TYR A 640 -35.06 11.57 -8.46
CA TYR A 640 -34.91 12.52 -7.35
C TYR A 640 -34.79 13.99 -7.78
N THR A 641 -34.40 14.27 -9.03
CA THR A 641 -34.39 15.64 -9.58
C THR A 641 -35.76 16.02 -10.15
N THR A 642 -36.51 15.04 -10.67
CA THR A 642 -37.83 15.23 -11.29
C THR A 642 -38.99 15.13 -10.30
N SER A 643 -38.81 14.52 -9.13
CA SER A 643 -39.84 14.37 -8.08
C SER A 643 -40.04 15.58 -7.18
N CYS A 644 -39.34 16.70 -7.38
CA CYS A 644 -39.49 17.89 -6.54
C CYS A 644 -40.94 18.44 -6.59
N PRO A 645 -41.57 18.73 -5.44
CA PRO A 645 -42.91 19.34 -5.41
C PRO A 645 -42.95 20.67 -6.16
N LYS A 646 -44.08 20.99 -6.81
CA LYS A 646 -44.22 22.10 -7.79
C LYS A 646 -43.83 23.53 -7.32
N SER A 647 -43.62 23.76 -6.03
CA SER A 647 -43.14 25.04 -5.48
C SER A 647 -41.64 25.08 -5.21
N LEU A 648 -40.95 23.93 -5.27
CA LEU A 648 -39.53 23.74 -5.00
C LEU A 648 -38.78 23.45 -6.31
N SER A 649 -37.50 23.80 -6.37
CA SER A 649 -36.58 23.41 -7.44
C SER A 649 -35.46 22.55 -6.87
N TYR A 650 -34.98 21.58 -7.65
CA TYR A 650 -33.75 20.87 -7.34
C TYR A 650 -32.53 21.81 -7.44
N SER A 651 -31.55 21.63 -6.56
CA SER A 651 -30.21 22.19 -6.65
C SER A 651 -29.15 21.13 -6.32
N TYR A 652 -28.00 21.19 -7.00
CA TYR A 652 -26.80 20.39 -6.67
C TYR A 652 -25.96 20.98 -5.53
N THR A 653 -26.16 22.26 -5.20
CA THR A 653 -25.35 22.97 -4.20
C THR A 653 -26.25 23.88 -3.36
N ILE A 654 -26.37 23.55 -2.07
CA ILE A 654 -27.07 24.31 -1.04
C ILE A 654 -26.11 24.42 0.15
N SER A 655 -25.67 25.64 0.45
CA SER A 655 -24.62 25.94 1.44
C SER A 655 -25.01 27.03 2.44
N SER A 656 -26.30 27.36 2.52
CA SER A 656 -26.89 28.34 3.43
C SER A 656 -28.17 27.82 4.07
N CYS A 657 -28.68 28.54 5.07
CA CYS A 657 -30.04 28.37 5.57
C CYS A 657 -31.10 28.38 4.44
N PRO A 658 -32.23 27.67 4.61
CA PRO A 658 -33.36 27.77 3.71
C PRO A 658 -34.07 29.13 3.91
N PRO A 659 -34.58 29.80 2.85
CA PRO A 659 -35.45 30.95 3.04
C PRO A 659 -36.79 30.46 3.60
N THR A 660 -37.11 30.82 4.85
CA THR A 660 -38.38 30.46 5.52
C THR A 660 -39.18 31.70 5.85
N CYS A 661 -40.51 31.58 5.95
CA CYS A 661 -41.33 32.69 6.43
C CYS A 661 -40.95 33.17 7.84
N ARG A 662 -40.37 32.28 8.66
CA ARG A 662 -39.92 32.58 10.02
C ARG A 662 -38.69 33.51 10.07
N SER A 663 -37.79 33.46 9.08
CA SER A 663 -36.60 34.33 9.04
C SER A 663 -36.91 35.81 8.78
N LEU A 664 -38.15 36.13 8.38
CA LEU A 664 -38.66 37.51 8.31
C LEU A 664 -39.09 38.05 9.69
N SER A 665 -39.52 37.14 10.59
CA SER A 665 -39.96 37.41 11.97
C SER A 665 -38.83 37.51 12.97
N GLU A 666 -37.99 36.49 12.99
CA GLU A 666 -36.98 36.28 14.01
C GLU A 666 -35.60 36.24 13.33
N PRO A 667 -34.53 36.82 13.93
CA PRO A 667 -33.19 36.76 13.34
C PRO A 667 -32.76 35.31 13.15
N ASP A 668 -32.55 34.90 11.90
CA ASP A 668 -32.29 33.50 11.58
C ASP A 668 -30.86 33.10 11.96
N VAL A 669 -30.73 32.47 13.12
CA VAL A 669 -29.49 31.95 13.67
C VAL A 669 -28.91 30.80 12.84
N THR A 670 -29.71 30.13 11.99
CA THR A 670 -29.26 29.00 11.16
C THR A 670 -28.35 29.45 10.03
N CYS A 671 -28.54 30.68 9.52
CA CYS A 671 -27.77 31.24 8.41
C CYS A 671 -26.28 31.48 8.73
N ASN A 672 -25.89 31.46 10.01
CA ASN A 672 -24.49 31.56 10.44
C ASN A 672 -23.81 30.20 10.63
N ILE A 673 -24.55 29.09 10.54
CA ILE A 673 -24.02 27.74 10.69
C ILE A 673 -23.38 27.31 9.37
N LYS A 674 -22.12 26.88 9.42
CA LYS A 674 -21.41 26.29 8.28
C LYS A 674 -21.56 24.77 8.31
N PHE A 675 -21.77 24.18 7.14
CA PHE A 675 -21.98 22.75 6.92
C PHE A 675 -21.41 22.35 5.55
N VAL A 676 -21.30 21.04 5.27
CA VAL A 676 -20.86 20.57 3.94
C VAL A 676 -21.98 20.87 2.91
N PRO A 677 -21.70 21.47 1.74
CA PRO A 677 -22.76 21.77 0.76
C PRO A 677 -23.52 20.51 0.32
N VAL A 678 -24.85 20.57 0.35
CA VAL A 678 -25.75 19.44 0.05
C VAL A 678 -26.60 19.67 -1.21
N ASP A 679 -27.17 18.60 -1.75
CA ASP A 679 -28.14 18.64 -2.84
C ASP A 679 -29.60 18.49 -2.36
N GLY A 680 -30.55 18.58 -3.30
CA GLY A 680 -31.98 18.32 -3.07
C GLY A 680 -32.90 19.47 -3.48
N CYS A 681 -34.19 19.34 -3.18
CA CYS A 681 -35.19 20.36 -3.50
C CYS A 681 -35.17 21.50 -2.46
N THR A 682 -35.21 22.76 -2.91
CA THR A 682 -35.31 23.96 -2.08
C THR A 682 -36.11 25.08 -2.78
N CYS A 683 -36.41 26.17 -2.07
CA CYS A 683 -37.18 27.29 -2.63
C CYS A 683 -36.33 28.13 -3.60
N ILE A 684 -36.98 28.70 -4.63
CA ILE A 684 -36.32 29.61 -5.57
C ILE A 684 -36.12 31.00 -4.96
N ASN A 685 -35.04 31.69 -5.36
CA ASN A 685 -34.70 33.03 -4.88
C ASN A 685 -35.89 34.00 -4.98
N GLY A 686 -36.24 34.63 -3.85
CA GLY A 686 -37.39 35.54 -3.73
C GLY A 686 -38.66 34.90 -3.15
N THR A 687 -38.66 33.58 -2.91
CA THR A 687 -39.75 32.85 -2.23
C THR A 687 -39.27 32.24 -0.91
N TYR A 688 -40.20 32.04 0.02
CA TYR A 688 -39.95 31.64 1.40
C TYR A 688 -40.85 30.46 1.78
N MET A 689 -40.30 29.45 2.46
CA MET A 689 -41.06 28.26 2.86
C MET A 689 -42.01 28.55 4.04
N ASP A 690 -43.28 28.19 3.88
CA ASP A 690 -44.32 28.22 4.92
C ASP A 690 -44.33 26.94 5.78
N GLU A 691 -45.15 26.91 6.84
CA GLU A 691 -45.32 25.73 7.71
C GLU A 691 -45.88 24.50 6.99
N SER A 692 -46.48 24.67 5.80
CA SER A 692 -47.00 23.59 4.97
C SER A 692 -45.96 23.03 3.97
N GLY A 693 -44.72 23.53 4.00
CA GLY A 693 -43.64 23.13 3.12
C GLY A 693 -43.71 23.72 1.72
N LYS A 694 -44.47 24.81 1.52
CA LYS A 694 -44.61 25.48 0.22
C LYS A 694 -43.84 26.79 0.19
N CYS A 695 -43.25 27.10 -0.96
CA CYS A 695 -42.57 28.37 -1.19
C CYS A 695 -43.58 29.44 -1.60
N VAL A 696 -43.75 30.48 -0.78
CA VAL A 696 -44.68 31.59 -0.97
C VAL A 696 -43.94 32.94 -1.02
N PRO A 697 -44.53 34.01 -1.58
CA PRO A 697 -43.96 35.36 -1.50
C PRO A 697 -43.96 35.92 -0.07
N ALA A 698 -43.02 36.81 0.25
CA ALA A 698 -42.83 37.35 1.61
C ALA A 698 -44.06 38.08 2.21
N ASN A 699 -44.98 38.57 1.39
CA ASN A 699 -46.23 39.21 1.82
C ASN A 699 -47.34 38.23 2.23
N GLU A 700 -47.19 36.93 1.95
CA GLU A 700 -48.13 35.86 2.32
C GLU A 700 -47.66 35.07 3.56
N CYS A 701 -46.48 35.38 4.09
CA CYS A 701 -45.92 34.75 5.27
C CYS A 701 -46.67 35.11 6.58
N PRO A 702 -46.99 34.12 7.45
CA PRO A 702 -47.51 34.38 8.78
C PRO A 702 -46.41 34.94 9.71
N CYS A 703 -46.83 35.52 10.83
CA CYS A 703 -45.95 35.96 11.91
C CYS A 703 -45.88 34.90 13.02
N TYR A 704 -44.74 34.76 13.70
CA TYR A 704 -44.58 33.78 14.78
C TYR A 704 -44.50 34.47 16.16
N TYR A 705 -45.19 33.92 17.16
CA TYR A 705 -45.06 34.35 18.57
C TYR A 705 -45.22 33.17 19.52
N ARG A 706 -44.23 32.95 20.39
CA ARG A 706 -44.19 31.84 21.37
C ARG A 706 -44.43 30.44 20.78
N GLY A 707 -44.17 30.27 19.48
CA GLY A 707 -44.43 29.02 18.75
C GLY A 707 -45.82 28.93 18.12
N SER A 708 -46.70 29.91 18.32
CA SER A 708 -47.98 29.99 17.60
C SER A 708 -47.81 30.81 16.32
N PRO A 709 -48.23 30.30 15.15
CA PRO A 709 -48.40 31.10 13.94
C PRO A 709 -49.62 32.01 14.08
N ILE A 710 -49.48 33.25 13.64
CA ILE A 710 -50.58 34.21 13.51
C ILE A 710 -50.68 34.58 12.02
N PRO A 711 -51.83 34.32 11.36
CA PRO A 711 -52.10 34.75 9.99
C PRO A 711 -51.89 36.25 9.78
N PHE A 712 -51.55 36.62 8.55
CA PHE A 712 -51.38 38.03 8.16
C PHE A 712 -52.61 38.87 8.54
N GLY A 713 -52.44 39.78 9.51
CA GLY A 713 -53.47 40.70 9.98
C GLY A 713 -54.20 40.30 11.28
N GLU A 714 -53.91 39.14 11.88
CA GLU A 714 -54.58 38.71 13.12
C GLU A 714 -53.94 39.23 14.43
N VAL A 715 -54.71 39.11 15.51
CA VAL A 715 -54.44 39.63 16.87
C VAL A 715 -54.79 38.54 17.90
N VAL A 716 -53.89 38.23 18.82
CA VAL A 716 -54.06 37.16 19.84
C VAL A 716 -53.96 37.73 21.25
N HIS A 717 -54.71 37.15 22.19
CA HIS A 717 -54.76 37.57 23.60
C HIS A 717 -54.54 36.36 24.52
N GLU A 718 -53.56 36.40 25.42
CA GLU A 718 -53.36 35.34 26.41
C GLU A 718 -52.72 35.86 27.71
N ASN A 719 -53.07 35.27 28.85
CA ASN A 719 -52.56 35.59 30.20
C ASN A 719 -52.53 37.09 30.58
N GLY A 720 -53.41 37.90 29.94
CA GLY A 720 -53.56 39.33 30.19
C GLY A 720 -52.78 40.25 29.25
N GLN A 721 -52.07 39.73 28.24
CA GLN A 721 -51.32 40.53 27.25
C GLN A 721 -51.75 40.23 25.80
N VAL A 722 -51.38 41.13 24.88
CA VAL A 722 -52.02 41.29 23.56
C VAL A 722 -50.98 41.36 22.44
N CYS A 723 -51.20 40.58 21.38
CA CYS A 723 -50.30 40.28 20.26
C CYS A 723 -50.87 40.77 18.93
N SER A 724 -50.06 41.25 17.98
CA SER A 724 -50.52 41.53 16.60
C SER A 724 -49.47 41.21 15.54
N CYS A 725 -49.93 40.74 14.37
CA CYS A 725 -49.09 40.28 13.25
C CYS A 725 -49.07 41.28 12.08
N VAL A 726 -47.88 41.78 11.70
CA VAL A 726 -47.67 42.63 10.50
C VAL A 726 -46.38 42.24 9.78
N GLN A 727 -46.46 42.00 8.46
CA GLN A 727 -45.31 41.64 7.59
C GLN A 727 -44.40 40.56 8.18
N GLY A 728 -44.99 39.57 8.86
CA GLY A 728 -44.26 38.55 9.57
C GLY A 728 -43.55 39.03 10.85
N ARG A 729 -44.11 39.87 11.75
CA ARG A 729 -43.51 40.27 13.07
C ARG A 729 -44.54 40.43 14.21
N LEU A 730 -44.13 40.30 15.49
CA LEU A 730 -45.01 40.10 16.67
C LEU A 730 -44.50 40.61 18.07
N ASN A 731 -45.35 40.59 19.15
CA ASN A 731 -45.23 41.47 20.35
C ASN A 731 -46.15 41.17 21.61
N CYS A 732 -45.78 40.40 22.70
CA CYS A 732 -46.65 40.09 23.93
C CYS A 732 -46.01 39.29 25.16
N ILE A 733 -46.80 38.80 26.20
CA ILE A 733 -46.44 38.01 27.48
C ILE A 733 -47.53 36.86 27.81
N GLY A 734 -47.77 35.96 28.85
CA GLY A 734 -47.38 35.50 30.27
C GLY A 734 -47.69 33.98 30.68
N ALA A 735 -47.75 33.47 31.97
CA ALA A 735 -47.79 31.97 32.36
C ALA A 735 -48.30 31.44 33.82
N PRO A 736 -48.50 30.09 34.12
CA PRO A 736 -49.15 29.38 35.33
C PRO A 736 -48.45 28.11 36.03
N ASN A 737 -49.12 27.05 36.65
CA ASN A 737 -48.53 25.82 37.41
C ASN A 737 -49.43 24.51 37.77
N PRO A 738 -48.92 23.32 38.33
CA PRO A 738 -49.56 21.92 38.41
C PRO A 738 -49.84 21.10 39.78
N THR A 739 -49.78 19.71 39.88
CA THR A 739 -50.56 18.75 40.81
C THR A 739 -49.94 17.37 41.38
N PRO A 740 -50.57 16.58 42.36
CA PRO A 740 -49.93 15.59 43.35
C PRO A 740 -50.23 13.99 43.36
N VAL A 741 -50.05 13.26 44.52
CA VAL A 741 -49.32 11.95 44.88
C VAL A 741 -50.07 10.55 45.07
N CYS A 742 -49.37 9.36 45.22
CA CYS A 742 -49.90 7.95 45.51
C CYS A 742 -49.21 7.03 46.63
N LYS A 743 -49.10 5.65 46.57
CA LYS A 743 -48.88 4.69 47.73
C LYS A 743 -48.04 3.37 47.52
N SER A 744 -47.28 2.96 48.56
CA SER A 744 -46.57 1.66 48.73
C SER A 744 -47.45 0.39 48.89
N PRO A 745 -46.90 -0.82 48.62
CA PRO A 745 -46.12 -1.56 49.65
C PRO A 745 -44.59 -1.64 49.45
N MET A 746 -44.07 -2.07 48.28
CA MET A 746 -42.72 -1.69 47.80
C MET A 746 -42.63 -0.15 47.87
N VAL A 747 -41.46 0.45 48.15
CA VAL A 747 -41.43 1.92 48.41
C VAL A 747 -41.89 2.68 47.17
N TYR A 748 -43.06 3.32 47.23
CA TYR A 748 -43.58 4.16 46.17
C TYR A 748 -42.81 5.46 46.22
N ILE A 749 -41.80 5.56 45.37
CA ILE A 749 -41.05 6.80 45.19
C ILE A 749 -42.01 7.75 44.45
N ASP A 750 -42.62 8.69 45.18
CA ASP A 750 -43.39 9.76 44.53
C ASP A 750 -42.42 10.82 44.03
N CYS A 751 -42.37 10.99 42.71
CA CYS A 751 -41.38 11.84 42.05
C CYS A 751 -41.81 13.32 41.96
N ARG A 752 -42.87 13.72 42.68
CA ARG A 752 -43.44 15.08 42.59
C ARG A 752 -42.97 16.02 43.71
N ASN A 753 -42.35 15.47 44.76
CA ASN A 753 -42.03 16.21 45.98
C ASN A 753 -40.60 15.90 46.52
N ILE A 754 -39.71 15.41 45.65
CA ILE A 754 -38.32 15.05 45.99
C ILE A 754 -37.36 15.99 45.24
N THR A 755 -36.29 16.41 45.91
CA THR A 755 -35.19 17.18 45.29
C THR A 755 -34.54 16.39 44.15
N ALA A 756 -34.10 17.08 43.09
CA ALA A 756 -33.46 16.45 41.94
C ALA A 756 -32.27 15.53 42.34
N GLY A 757 -32.17 14.36 41.69
CA GLY A 757 -31.08 13.40 41.92
C GLY A 757 -31.47 12.06 42.56
N LYS A 758 -32.77 11.72 42.67
CA LYS A 758 -33.22 10.35 43.01
C LYS A 758 -33.91 9.66 41.83
N THR A 759 -33.56 8.40 41.65
CA THR A 759 -34.09 7.46 40.66
C THR A 759 -35.37 6.77 41.16
N GLY A 760 -36.22 6.32 40.24
CA GLY A 760 -37.45 5.57 40.52
C GLY A 760 -37.37 4.09 40.14
N ALA A 761 -38.55 3.48 39.95
CA ALA A 761 -38.74 2.06 39.64
C ALA A 761 -37.92 1.55 38.45
N GLU A 762 -37.72 2.42 37.47
CA GLU A 762 -37.05 2.20 36.19
C GLU A 762 -35.54 1.95 36.31
N CYS A 763 -34.96 2.15 37.49
CA CYS A 763 -33.51 2.06 37.73
C CYS A 763 -33.07 0.83 38.53
N GLN A 764 -33.87 -0.23 38.55
CA GLN A 764 -33.54 -1.49 39.23
C GLN A 764 -32.33 -2.18 38.56
N LYS A 765 -31.25 -2.37 39.32
CA LYS A 765 -30.02 -3.07 38.89
C LYS A 765 -30.22 -4.58 38.78
N SER A 766 -29.43 -5.23 37.91
CA SER A 766 -29.19 -6.67 37.82
C SER A 766 -27.69 -6.95 37.58
N CYS A 767 -27.25 -8.20 37.67
CA CYS A 767 -25.86 -8.61 37.41
C CYS A 767 -25.33 -8.21 36.01
N GLN A 768 -26.21 -8.03 35.02
CA GLN A 768 -25.85 -7.57 33.68
C GLN A 768 -25.75 -6.04 33.58
N THR A 769 -26.56 -5.30 34.34
CA THR A 769 -26.66 -3.83 34.28
C THR A 769 -25.89 -3.10 35.40
N LEU A 770 -25.01 -3.81 36.11
CA LEU A 770 -24.32 -3.31 37.30
C LEU A 770 -23.56 -1.99 37.07
N ASP A 771 -22.72 -1.91 36.03
CA ASP A 771 -21.94 -0.70 35.70
C ASP A 771 -22.73 0.34 34.87
N MET A 772 -23.89 0.00 34.28
CA MET A 772 -24.69 0.98 33.51
C MET A 772 -25.38 1.96 34.47
N GLN A 773 -25.15 3.26 34.29
CA GLN A 773 -25.98 4.27 34.96
C GLN A 773 -27.44 4.14 34.48
N CYS A 774 -28.40 4.51 35.32
CA CYS A 774 -29.79 4.55 34.89
C CYS A 774 -30.06 5.82 34.08
N TYR A 775 -30.32 5.67 32.79
CA TYR A 775 -30.49 6.80 31.86
C TYR A 775 -31.92 7.34 31.76
N SER A 776 -32.80 7.04 32.73
CA SER A 776 -34.14 7.64 32.75
C SER A 776 -34.09 9.10 33.19
N SER A 777 -34.58 9.99 32.32
CA SER A 777 -34.82 11.41 32.63
C SER A 777 -36.06 11.63 33.50
N GLN A 778 -36.87 10.58 33.73
CA GLN A 778 -38.05 10.61 34.58
C GLN A 778 -37.96 9.53 35.65
N CYS A 779 -37.85 9.97 36.90
CA CYS A 779 -38.19 9.15 38.06
C CYS A 779 -39.63 8.65 37.86
N THR A 780 -39.79 7.35 37.62
CA THR A 780 -41.09 6.72 37.37
C THR A 780 -41.67 6.31 38.71
N SER A 781 -42.77 6.96 39.09
CA SER A 781 -43.30 6.82 40.44
C SER A 781 -43.89 5.42 40.64
N GLY A 782 -43.15 4.60 41.38
CA GLY A 782 -43.28 3.15 41.42
C GLY A 782 -42.31 2.54 42.44
N CYS A 783 -41.90 1.29 42.21
CA CYS A 783 -41.57 0.33 43.27
C CYS A 783 -40.26 -0.46 42.99
N MET A 784 -39.39 -0.66 43.99
CA MET A 784 -38.00 -1.18 43.83
C MET A 784 -37.58 -2.26 44.87
N CYS A 785 -36.47 -2.99 44.63
CA CYS A 785 -35.71 -3.75 45.66
C CYS A 785 -35.06 -2.78 46.68
N PRO A 786 -34.68 -3.26 47.89
CA PRO A 786 -33.83 -2.51 48.83
C PRO A 786 -32.36 -2.39 48.37
N ASN A 787 -31.62 -1.43 48.94
CA ASN A 787 -30.19 -1.25 48.69
C ASN A 787 -29.36 -2.49 49.03
N GLY A 788 -28.32 -2.76 48.23
CA GLY A 788 -27.35 -3.84 48.46
C GLY A 788 -27.72 -5.19 47.84
N LEU A 789 -28.78 -5.25 47.03
CA LEU A 789 -29.18 -6.43 46.27
C LEU A 789 -29.65 -6.06 44.86
N VAL A 790 -29.30 -6.88 43.87
CA VAL A 790 -29.58 -6.67 42.43
C VAL A 790 -30.40 -7.83 41.87
N LEU A 791 -31.24 -7.57 40.86
CA LEU A 791 -32.25 -8.52 40.39
C LEU A 791 -31.63 -9.76 39.74
N ASP A 792 -32.11 -10.94 40.14
CA ASP A 792 -31.58 -12.27 39.75
C ASP A 792 -32.16 -12.83 38.42
N GLY A 793 -33.09 -12.12 37.80
CA GLY A 793 -33.82 -12.55 36.60
C GLY A 793 -35.02 -13.48 36.84
N ASN A 794 -35.18 -14.02 38.06
CA ASN A 794 -36.32 -14.86 38.47
C ASN A 794 -37.29 -14.15 39.44
N GLY A 795 -36.95 -12.95 39.90
CA GLY A 795 -37.78 -12.10 40.76
C GLY A 795 -37.28 -11.95 42.20
N GLY A 796 -36.09 -12.49 42.51
CA GLY A 796 -35.34 -12.19 43.73
C GLY A 796 -34.32 -11.05 43.53
N CYS A 797 -33.67 -10.66 44.62
CA CYS A 797 -32.57 -9.71 44.63
C CYS A 797 -31.35 -10.37 45.33
N ILE A 798 -30.15 -10.38 44.73
CA ILE A 798 -28.92 -11.11 45.12
C ILE A 798 -27.67 -10.20 45.20
N PRO A 799 -26.50 -10.66 45.71
CA PRO A 799 -25.26 -9.85 45.81
C PRO A 799 -24.61 -9.46 44.47
N GLU A 800 -23.59 -8.60 44.53
CA GLU A 800 -22.91 -8.03 43.35
C GLU A 800 -21.62 -8.78 42.93
N ASP A 801 -20.98 -9.48 43.86
CA ASP A 801 -19.64 -10.07 43.73
C ASP A 801 -19.60 -11.43 43.00
N GLU A 802 -20.77 -12.02 42.69
CA GLU A 802 -20.91 -13.32 42.01
C GLU A 802 -21.02 -13.21 40.46
N CYS A 803 -20.52 -12.13 39.85
CA CYS A 803 -20.69 -11.84 38.41
C CYS A 803 -19.50 -12.29 37.50
N PRO A 804 -19.73 -12.97 36.35
CA PRO A 804 -18.68 -13.48 35.45
C PRO A 804 -18.19 -12.49 34.37
N CYS A 805 -17.05 -12.78 33.72
CA CYS A 805 -16.48 -12.04 32.58
C CYS A 805 -16.88 -12.63 31.21
N ILE A 806 -16.60 -11.92 30.11
CA ILE A 806 -16.81 -12.37 28.71
C ILE A 806 -15.60 -11.96 27.84
N HIS A 807 -15.24 -12.78 26.86
CA HIS A 807 -14.33 -12.47 25.73
C HIS A 807 -14.53 -13.51 24.60
N ASN A 808 -14.41 -13.12 23.32
CA ASN A 808 -14.55 -14.05 22.17
C ASN A 808 -15.77 -14.99 22.24
N GLU A 809 -16.95 -14.42 22.51
CA GLU A 809 -18.24 -15.09 22.76
C GLU A 809 -18.30 -16.07 23.97
N ALA A 810 -17.17 -16.39 24.61
CA ALA A 810 -17.10 -17.26 25.78
C ALA A 810 -17.28 -16.49 27.10
N MET A 811 -17.96 -17.12 28.06
CA MET A 811 -18.07 -16.65 29.46
C MET A 811 -16.96 -17.26 30.31
N TYR A 812 -16.33 -16.42 31.15
CA TYR A 812 -15.21 -16.79 32.00
C TYR A 812 -15.52 -16.50 33.48
N GLN A 813 -15.12 -17.42 34.36
CA GLN A 813 -15.29 -17.29 35.81
C GLN A 813 -14.21 -16.39 36.44
N PRO A 814 -14.51 -15.71 37.57
CA PRO A 814 -13.51 -14.94 38.32
C PRO A 814 -12.25 -15.76 38.65
N GLY A 815 -11.10 -15.31 38.15
CA GLY A 815 -9.78 -15.96 38.29
C GLY A 815 -9.26 -16.66 37.03
N GLU A 816 -10.09 -16.86 36.01
CA GLU A 816 -9.68 -17.47 34.73
C GLU A 816 -8.82 -16.51 33.87
N LYS A 817 -8.13 -17.07 32.86
CA LYS A 817 -7.11 -16.34 32.08
C LYS A 817 -7.24 -16.57 30.58
N ILE A 818 -6.85 -15.55 29.82
CA ILE A 818 -6.72 -15.56 28.35
C ILE A 818 -5.36 -14.96 27.96
N ASN A 819 -4.91 -15.24 26.73
CA ASN A 819 -3.82 -14.51 26.09
C ASN A 819 -4.39 -13.65 24.95
N SER A 820 -3.76 -12.51 24.71
CA SER A 820 -4.09 -11.55 23.65
C SER A 820 -2.76 -10.97 23.15
N ASP A 821 -2.36 -11.35 21.94
CA ASP A 821 -0.99 -11.14 21.44
C ASP A 821 0.05 -11.60 22.50
N CYS A 822 1.15 -10.88 22.69
CA CYS A 822 2.18 -11.17 23.69
C CYS A 822 1.78 -10.87 25.16
N ASN A 823 0.49 -10.70 25.46
CA ASN A 823 -0.04 -10.35 26.78
C ASN A 823 -0.97 -11.40 27.37
N THR A 824 -0.98 -11.54 28.70
CA THR A 824 -1.91 -12.40 29.44
C THR A 824 -2.86 -11.53 30.26
N CYS A 825 -4.16 -11.84 30.22
CA CYS A 825 -5.21 -11.18 30.97
C CYS A 825 -5.89 -12.13 31.97
N VAL A 826 -6.35 -11.59 33.10
CA VAL A 826 -7.04 -12.33 34.16
C VAL A 826 -8.42 -11.75 34.43
N CYS A 827 -9.47 -12.57 34.44
CA CYS A 827 -10.84 -12.17 34.78
C CYS A 827 -10.93 -11.89 36.28
N LYS A 828 -11.38 -10.68 36.64
CA LYS A 828 -11.48 -10.22 38.04
C LYS A 828 -12.51 -9.10 38.12
N ASN A 829 -13.51 -9.25 38.98
CA ASN A 829 -14.59 -8.27 39.17
C ASN A 829 -15.21 -7.80 37.83
N ARG A 830 -15.60 -8.75 36.97
CA ARG A 830 -16.18 -8.50 35.62
C ARG A 830 -15.26 -7.81 34.60
N LYS A 831 -13.96 -7.65 34.89
CA LYS A 831 -12.97 -6.95 34.06
C LYS A 831 -11.73 -7.81 33.83
N TRP A 832 -10.96 -7.47 32.80
CA TRP A 832 -9.71 -8.15 32.45
C TRP A 832 -8.51 -7.32 32.93
N GLU A 833 -7.75 -7.83 33.90
CA GLU A 833 -6.45 -7.27 34.27
C GLU A 833 -5.36 -7.88 33.38
N CYS A 834 -4.91 -7.13 32.36
CA CYS A 834 -3.88 -7.54 31.39
C CYS A 834 -2.47 -7.06 31.75
N THR A 835 -1.45 -7.79 31.29
CA THR A 835 -0.07 -7.29 31.19
C THR A 835 0.05 -6.15 30.16
N LYS A 836 1.21 -5.50 30.10
CA LYS A 836 1.50 -4.37 29.18
C LYS A 836 2.84 -4.56 28.46
N ASN A 837 3.08 -5.77 28.00
CA ASN A 837 4.22 -6.12 27.15
C ASN A 837 4.02 -5.45 25.78
N GLN A 838 5.09 -4.97 25.15
CA GLN A 838 5.06 -4.47 23.78
C GLN A 838 5.35 -5.62 22.81
N CYS A 839 4.53 -5.75 21.76
CA CYS A 839 4.53 -6.89 20.86
C CYS A 839 5.02 -6.49 19.45
N LEU A 840 5.55 -7.46 18.68
CA LEU A 840 6.15 -7.22 17.37
C LEU A 840 5.12 -6.72 16.35
N GLY A 841 5.47 -5.68 15.58
CA GLY A 841 4.68 -5.28 14.41
C GLY A 841 4.89 -6.26 13.26
N THR A 842 3.89 -6.43 12.39
CA THR A 842 3.99 -7.30 11.19
C THR A 842 3.50 -6.57 9.93
N CYS A 843 4.36 -6.44 8.93
CA CYS A 843 3.98 -6.12 7.55
C CYS A 843 3.88 -7.42 6.74
N ALA A 844 2.96 -7.48 5.77
CA ALA A 844 2.81 -8.62 4.88
C ALA A 844 2.70 -8.17 3.41
N VAL A 845 3.30 -8.93 2.51
CA VAL A 845 3.17 -8.79 1.05
C VAL A 845 2.87 -10.17 0.48
N TYR A 846 1.83 -10.31 -0.34
CA TYR A 846 1.39 -11.62 -0.87
C TYR A 846 0.69 -11.47 -2.22
N GLY A 847 0.50 -12.60 -2.91
CA GLY A 847 -0.21 -12.66 -4.19
C GLY A 847 0.42 -11.77 -5.28
N ASP A 848 -0.41 -11.36 -6.24
CA ASP A 848 -0.09 -10.44 -7.34
C ASP A 848 -0.15 -8.99 -6.87
N GLY A 849 0.69 -8.65 -5.89
CA GLY A 849 0.89 -7.26 -5.44
C GLY A 849 -0.06 -6.79 -4.34
N HIS A 850 -0.51 -7.66 -3.45
CA HIS A 850 -1.25 -7.28 -2.23
C HIS A 850 -0.31 -6.98 -1.05
N TYR A 851 -0.61 -5.95 -0.28
CA TYR A 851 0.17 -5.48 0.87
C TYR A 851 -0.72 -5.27 2.10
N ASN A 852 -0.18 -5.54 3.29
CA ASN A 852 -0.67 -5.02 4.58
C ASN A 852 0.50 -4.32 5.29
N THR A 853 0.36 -3.04 5.63
CA THR A 853 1.39 -2.29 6.38
C THR A 853 1.49 -2.75 7.84
N PHE A 854 2.50 -2.26 8.55
CA PHE A 854 2.66 -2.50 9.99
C PHE A 854 1.50 -1.99 10.86
N ASP A 855 0.64 -1.10 10.33
CA ASP A 855 -0.51 -0.49 11.01
C ASP A 855 -1.86 -0.87 10.36
N ASP A 856 -1.92 -2.04 9.70
CA ASP A 856 -3.09 -2.68 9.09
C ASP A 856 -3.72 -1.99 7.86
N LYS A 857 -2.92 -1.22 7.10
CA LYS A 857 -3.34 -0.70 5.80
C LYS A 857 -3.21 -1.75 4.70
N THR A 858 -4.35 -2.28 4.27
CA THR A 858 -4.42 -3.18 3.12
C THR A 858 -4.56 -2.41 1.81
N PHE A 859 -3.66 -2.64 0.85
CA PHE A 859 -3.70 -2.05 -0.50
C PHE A 859 -3.14 -3.00 -1.57
N SER A 860 -3.31 -2.65 -2.86
CA SER A 860 -2.74 -3.40 -4.00
C SER A 860 -1.91 -2.48 -4.89
N PHE A 861 -0.71 -2.91 -5.29
CA PHE A 861 0.23 -2.11 -6.09
C PHE A 861 1.17 -3.01 -6.93
N ASN A 862 0.99 -2.97 -8.25
CA ASN A 862 1.64 -3.88 -9.19
C ASN A 862 2.65 -3.09 -10.05
N GLY A 863 3.87 -2.97 -9.54
CA GLY A 863 4.99 -2.32 -10.23
C GLY A 863 6.00 -3.32 -10.79
N ASN A 864 6.50 -3.05 -12.00
CA ASN A 864 7.45 -3.88 -12.75
C ASN A 864 8.90 -3.39 -12.55
N CYS A 865 9.29 -3.23 -11.30
CA CYS A 865 10.57 -2.67 -10.86
C CYS A 865 10.87 -3.14 -9.43
N GLU A 866 12.07 -2.86 -8.95
CA GLU A 866 12.41 -2.88 -7.53
C GLU A 866 11.74 -1.74 -6.74
N TYR A 867 11.20 -2.06 -5.56
CA TYR A 867 10.64 -1.09 -4.62
C TYR A 867 11.19 -1.31 -3.20
N THR A 868 11.43 -0.23 -2.45
CA THR A 868 11.71 -0.32 -1.00
C THR A 868 10.43 -0.76 -0.28
N LEU A 869 10.44 -1.93 0.36
CA LEU A 869 9.38 -2.36 1.27
C LEU A 869 9.49 -1.63 2.61
N VAL A 870 10.68 -1.66 3.20
CA VAL A 870 10.96 -1.03 4.50
C VAL A 870 12.44 -0.70 4.63
N GLN A 871 12.74 0.46 5.20
CA GLN A 871 14.07 0.87 5.66
C GLN A 871 13.93 1.73 6.91
N ASP A 872 14.97 1.76 7.76
CA ASP A 872 15.05 2.66 8.93
C ASP A 872 15.76 3.99 8.63
N HIS A 873 16.26 4.16 7.40
CA HIS A 873 16.83 5.42 6.91
C HIS A 873 15.77 6.28 6.21
N CYS A 874 15.17 7.22 6.94
CA CYS A 874 13.97 7.94 6.50
C CYS A 874 14.13 9.46 6.37
N GLY A 875 15.35 9.93 6.08
CA GLY A 875 15.62 11.34 5.74
C GLY A 875 15.45 12.37 6.88
N LYS A 876 15.01 11.96 8.07
CA LYS A 876 14.85 12.82 9.25
C LYS A 876 16.22 13.39 9.67
N SER A 877 16.32 14.72 9.68
CA SER A 877 17.56 15.50 9.88
C SER A 877 18.29 15.22 11.21
N GLY A 878 19.08 14.13 11.26
CA GLY A 878 19.88 13.75 12.43
C GLY A 878 20.34 12.29 12.44
N GLN A 879 19.66 11.38 11.75
CA GLN A 879 20.06 9.98 11.60
C GLN A 879 20.63 9.76 10.19
N ALA A 880 21.97 9.65 10.09
CA ALA A 880 22.69 9.42 8.83
C ALA A 880 23.05 7.94 8.59
N ASN A 881 22.69 7.06 9.54
CA ASN A 881 23.05 5.64 9.54
C ASN A 881 21.78 4.81 9.80
N GLY A 882 21.06 4.42 8.76
CA GLY A 882 20.15 3.27 8.84
C GLY A 882 20.94 1.97 9.01
N THR A 883 20.30 0.97 9.62
CA THR A 883 20.87 -0.36 9.87
C THR A 883 20.40 -1.41 8.85
N PHE A 884 19.21 -1.24 8.26
CA PHE A 884 18.66 -2.20 7.30
C PHE A 884 17.79 -1.58 6.20
N ARG A 885 17.69 -2.32 5.09
CA ARG A 885 16.76 -2.03 3.99
C ARG A 885 16.30 -3.32 3.33
N VAL A 886 15.00 -3.45 3.11
CA VAL A 886 14.37 -4.55 2.36
C VAL A 886 13.81 -4.00 1.05
N VAL A 887 14.26 -4.57 -0.06
CA VAL A 887 13.78 -4.29 -1.42
C VAL A 887 13.10 -5.54 -1.97
N THR A 888 12.03 -5.37 -2.76
CA THR A 888 11.41 -6.46 -3.52
C THR A 888 11.21 -6.09 -4.98
N GLU A 889 11.29 -7.09 -5.85
CA GLU A 889 10.88 -7.04 -7.25
C GLU A 889 9.83 -8.13 -7.50
N ASN A 890 8.78 -7.80 -8.25
CA ASN A 890 7.76 -8.75 -8.68
C ASN A 890 8.25 -9.50 -9.93
N ILE A 891 8.27 -10.84 -9.89
CA ILE A 891 8.64 -11.67 -11.04
C ILE A 891 7.35 -12.16 -11.73
N PRO A 892 7.00 -11.63 -12.92
CA PRO A 892 5.81 -12.04 -13.65
C PRO A 892 6.04 -13.37 -14.40
N CYS A 893 4.98 -14.18 -14.53
CA CYS A 893 5.01 -15.44 -15.27
C CYS A 893 3.74 -15.71 -16.11
N GLY A 894 2.96 -14.68 -16.42
CA GLY A 894 1.78 -14.76 -17.28
C GLY A 894 1.70 -13.64 -18.32
N ASN A 895 0.86 -13.81 -19.34
CA ASN A 895 0.70 -12.82 -20.42
C ASN A 895 -0.09 -11.59 -19.94
N THR A 896 -0.84 -11.75 -18.85
CA THR A 896 -1.49 -10.69 -18.06
C THR A 896 -0.50 -9.82 -17.26
N GLY A 897 0.74 -10.28 -17.06
CA GLY A 897 1.72 -9.64 -16.17
C GLY A 897 1.71 -10.15 -14.72
N THR A 898 0.97 -11.22 -14.41
CA THR A 898 0.80 -11.72 -13.03
C THR A 898 2.08 -12.26 -12.40
N THR A 899 2.32 -11.81 -11.17
CA THR A 899 3.42 -12.21 -10.28
C THR A 899 3.21 -13.61 -9.72
N CYS A 900 4.21 -14.49 -9.80
CA CYS A 900 4.18 -15.81 -9.13
C CYS A 900 5.44 -16.16 -8.31
N SER A 901 6.46 -15.32 -8.37
CA SER A 901 7.54 -15.28 -7.39
C SER A 901 8.02 -13.83 -7.16
N LYS A 902 8.80 -13.61 -6.12
CA LYS A 902 9.43 -12.32 -5.85
C LYS A 902 10.94 -12.51 -5.67
N SER A 903 11.71 -11.56 -6.20
CA SER A 903 13.11 -11.37 -5.78
C SER A 903 13.10 -10.46 -4.56
N ILE A 904 13.89 -10.78 -3.54
CA ILE A 904 13.94 -10.00 -2.30
C ILE A 904 15.41 -9.78 -1.94
N LYS A 905 15.79 -8.51 -1.74
CA LYS A 905 17.14 -8.11 -1.32
C LYS A 905 17.10 -7.48 0.06
N VAL A 906 17.92 -8.01 0.96
CA VAL A 906 18.01 -7.57 2.36
C VAL A 906 19.42 -7.03 2.60
N PHE A 907 19.53 -5.72 2.75
CA PHE A 907 20.78 -5.03 3.09
C PHE A 907 20.86 -4.91 4.61
N LEU A 908 21.96 -5.42 5.21
CA LEU A 908 22.22 -5.46 6.65
C LEU A 908 23.68 -5.05 6.93
N GLU A 909 23.88 -3.80 7.36
CA GLU A 909 25.20 -3.17 7.57
C GLU A 909 26.16 -3.26 6.36
N SER A 910 26.90 -4.37 6.26
CA SER A 910 27.89 -4.67 5.21
C SER A 910 27.66 -6.01 4.51
N TYR A 911 26.51 -6.63 4.76
CA TYR A 911 26.01 -7.84 4.12
C TYR A 911 24.78 -7.54 3.27
N GLU A 912 24.61 -8.33 2.24
CA GLU A 912 23.49 -8.31 1.31
C GLU A 912 23.03 -9.74 1.11
N LEU A 913 21.74 -10.00 1.36
CA LEU A 913 21.11 -11.31 1.22
C LEU A 913 20.12 -11.23 0.05
N ILE A 914 20.35 -12.03 -0.98
CA ILE A 914 19.51 -12.08 -2.16
C ILE A 914 18.73 -13.40 -2.11
N LEU A 915 17.40 -13.29 -1.97
CA LEU A 915 16.47 -14.41 -1.90
C LEU A 915 15.77 -14.51 -3.26
N GLY A 916 15.92 -15.67 -3.91
CA GLY A 916 15.41 -15.92 -5.27
C GLY A 916 15.67 -17.36 -5.68
N GLU A 917 14.95 -17.84 -6.70
CA GLU A 917 15.04 -19.24 -7.20
C GLU A 917 15.00 -20.30 -6.07
N GLU A 918 14.16 -20.09 -5.05
CA GLU A 918 14.04 -20.89 -3.79
C GLU A 918 15.26 -20.93 -2.83
N HIS A 919 16.33 -20.20 -3.14
CA HIS A 919 17.61 -20.18 -2.44
C HIS A 919 17.94 -18.81 -1.81
N VAL A 920 19.10 -18.72 -1.14
CA VAL A 920 19.69 -17.48 -0.64
C VAL A 920 21.15 -17.43 -1.06
N SER A 921 21.55 -16.36 -1.74
CA SER A 921 22.96 -16.00 -1.93
C SER A 921 23.33 -14.84 -1.02
N VAL A 922 24.62 -14.77 -0.66
CA VAL A 922 25.15 -13.80 0.31
C VAL A 922 26.31 -13.06 -0.32
N VAL A 923 26.22 -11.73 -0.36
CA VAL A 923 27.29 -10.84 -0.79
C VAL A 923 27.83 -10.10 0.44
N LYS A 924 29.14 -10.14 0.65
CA LYS A 924 29.83 -9.41 1.73
C LYS A 924 30.57 -8.22 1.14
N ARG A 925 30.14 -7.01 1.50
CA ARG A 925 30.62 -5.74 0.93
C ARG A 925 31.64 -5.02 1.82
N GLY A 926 31.92 -5.52 3.03
CA GLY A 926 32.83 -4.88 3.99
C GLY A 926 33.74 -5.84 4.75
N GLN A 927 34.70 -5.29 5.49
CA GLN A 927 35.71 -6.05 6.25
C GLN A 927 35.21 -6.58 7.63
N ASN A 928 33.94 -6.40 7.99
CA ASN A 928 33.44 -6.85 9.29
C ASN A 928 33.16 -8.36 9.27
N ASP A 929 33.71 -9.12 10.21
CA ASP A 929 33.66 -10.60 10.20
C ASP A 929 32.54 -11.21 11.05
N GLU A 930 31.87 -10.41 11.88
CA GLU A 930 30.67 -10.85 12.59
C GLU A 930 29.46 -10.84 11.64
N VAL A 931 28.59 -11.85 11.74
CA VAL A 931 27.44 -12.05 10.84
C VAL A 931 26.16 -11.65 11.58
N PRO A 932 25.46 -10.56 11.21
CA PRO A 932 24.37 -9.98 12.01
C PRO A 932 23.01 -10.68 11.83
N TYR A 933 22.99 -11.90 11.28
CA TYR A 933 21.76 -12.63 10.96
C TYR A 933 21.91 -14.15 11.08
N THR A 934 20.77 -14.85 11.17
CA THR A 934 20.67 -16.32 11.14
C THR A 934 19.59 -16.73 10.15
N VAL A 935 19.92 -17.63 9.21
CA VAL A 935 18.98 -18.21 8.24
C VAL A 935 18.53 -19.60 8.73
N ARG A 936 17.22 -19.82 8.81
CA ARG A 936 16.58 -21.09 9.18
C ARG A 936 15.60 -21.55 8.11
N TYR A 937 15.43 -22.86 7.97
CA TYR A 937 14.36 -23.45 7.17
C TYR A 937 13.25 -23.98 8.11
N MET A 938 12.02 -23.48 7.94
CA MET A 938 10.88 -23.78 8.83
C MET A 938 9.65 -24.17 8.01
N GLY A 939 9.43 -25.47 7.87
CA GLY A 939 8.35 -26.00 7.05
C GLY A 939 8.61 -25.69 5.58
N MET A 940 7.71 -24.96 4.93
CA MET A 940 7.94 -24.43 3.57
C MET A 940 8.61 -23.05 3.54
N TYR A 941 8.78 -22.40 4.68
CA TYR A 941 9.29 -21.03 4.78
C TYR A 941 10.80 -20.97 4.98
N LEU A 942 11.40 -19.90 4.46
CA LEU A 942 12.73 -19.44 4.81
C LEU A 942 12.60 -18.27 5.81
N VAL A 943 13.30 -18.37 6.94
CA VAL A 943 13.25 -17.36 8.00
C VAL A 943 14.65 -16.77 8.23
N ILE A 944 14.74 -15.45 8.23
CA ILE A 944 15.95 -14.68 8.57
C ILE A 944 15.66 -13.90 9.85
N GLU A 945 16.36 -14.21 10.94
CA GLU A 945 16.37 -13.40 12.18
C GLU A 945 17.64 -12.55 12.20
N THR A 946 17.55 -11.25 12.49
CA THR A 946 18.72 -10.36 12.68
C THR A 946 18.99 -10.03 14.14
N THR A 947 20.22 -9.64 14.45
CA THR A 947 20.58 -9.06 15.75
C THR A 947 19.95 -7.68 16.00
N SER A 948 19.56 -6.97 14.93
CA SER A 948 18.88 -5.67 15.00
C SER A 948 17.38 -5.76 15.34
N GLY A 949 16.78 -6.96 15.38
CA GLY A 949 15.35 -7.13 15.68
C GLY A 949 14.42 -7.07 14.46
N LEU A 950 14.97 -7.32 13.27
CA LEU A 950 14.22 -7.62 12.04
C LEU A 950 14.05 -9.14 11.92
N ILE A 951 12.84 -9.59 11.61
CA ILE A 951 12.55 -10.98 11.26
C ILE A 951 11.84 -10.99 9.91
N LEU A 952 12.37 -11.74 8.94
CA LEU A 952 11.82 -11.87 7.60
C LEU A 952 11.46 -13.33 7.34
N MET A 953 10.23 -13.59 6.90
CA MET A 953 9.70 -14.92 6.61
C MET A 953 9.16 -14.96 5.19
N TRP A 954 9.74 -15.80 4.32
CA TRP A 954 9.37 -15.91 2.90
C TRP A 954 8.90 -17.33 2.57
N ASP A 955 7.80 -17.48 1.86
CA ASP A 955 7.20 -18.75 1.43
C ASP A 955 7.90 -19.41 0.22
N LYS A 956 9.05 -18.86 -0.20
CA LYS A 956 9.79 -19.18 -1.44
C LYS A 956 9.06 -18.84 -2.75
N LYS A 957 7.89 -18.21 -2.69
CA LYS A 957 7.04 -17.80 -3.83
C LYS A 957 6.73 -16.31 -3.72
N THR A 958 5.48 -15.95 -3.43
CA THR A 958 4.98 -14.56 -3.43
C THR A 958 4.72 -13.99 -2.03
N SER A 959 4.71 -14.81 -0.98
CA SER A 959 4.32 -14.37 0.37
C SER A 959 5.54 -14.04 1.22
N LEU A 960 5.60 -12.80 1.68
CA LEU A 960 6.67 -12.23 2.48
C LEU A 960 6.08 -11.54 3.71
N PHE A 961 6.48 -11.99 4.90
CA PHE A 961 6.07 -11.41 6.17
C PHE A 961 7.30 -10.82 6.86
N ILE A 962 7.22 -9.56 7.26
CA ILE A 962 8.31 -8.82 7.91
C ILE A 962 7.85 -8.40 9.29
N LYS A 963 8.59 -8.80 10.34
CA LYS A 963 8.31 -8.42 11.73
C LYS A 963 9.43 -7.56 12.31
N LEU A 964 9.06 -6.60 13.13
CA LEU A 964 9.97 -5.62 13.74
C LEU A 964 9.74 -5.49 15.26
N SER A 965 10.84 -5.24 15.98
CA SER A 965 10.78 -4.82 17.38
C SER A 965 10.00 -3.50 17.54
N PRO A 966 9.23 -3.31 18.63
CA PRO A 966 8.63 -2.03 19.02
C PRO A 966 9.59 -0.83 19.02
N ASP A 967 10.90 -1.06 19.15
CA ASP A 967 11.94 -0.02 19.07
C ASP A 967 11.89 0.77 17.75
N PHE A 968 11.45 0.16 16.65
CA PHE A 968 11.37 0.80 15.33
C PHE A 968 10.11 1.66 15.09
N LYS A 969 9.19 1.76 16.08
CA LYS A 969 7.93 2.50 15.89
C LYS A 969 8.15 3.95 15.51
N GLY A 970 7.55 4.38 14.38
CA GLY A 970 7.72 5.71 13.80
C GLY A 970 9.12 6.05 13.28
N GLN A 971 10.04 5.08 13.24
CA GLN A 971 11.42 5.27 12.74
C GLN A 971 11.61 4.75 11.31
N ILE A 972 10.74 3.87 10.82
CA ILE A 972 10.82 3.27 9.48
C ILE A 972 9.97 3.98 8.42
N CYS A 973 10.18 3.61 7.16
CA CYS A 973 9.42 4.06 5.99
C CYS A 973 9.56 3.08 4.81
N GLY A 974 8.58 3.09 3.91
CA GLY A 974 8.54 2.29 2.69
C GLY A 974 7.12 1.88 2.31
N LEU A 975 6.94 0.90 1.40
CA LEU A 975 5.63 0.34 1.09
C LEU A 975 4.93 -0.33 2.30
N CYS A 976 5.68 -0.75 3.31
CA CYS A 976 5.17 -1.28 4.57
C CYS A 976 4.66 -0.22 5.56
N GLY A 977 4.67 1.07 5.21
CA GLY A 977 4.23 2.14 6.10
C GLY A 977 5.33 2.67 7.02
N ASN A 978 4.95 3.27 8.17
CA ASN A 978 5.90 3.87 9.13
C ASN A 978 5.84 3.29 10.57
N TYR A 979 4.88 2.41 10.87
CA TYR A 979 4.74 1.71 12.15
C TYR A 979 4.55 2.66 13.36
N ASP A 980 3.73 3.71 13.24
CA ASP A 980 3.37 4.60 14.35
C ASP A 980 2.00 4.28 14.99
N GLY A 981 1.18 3.46 14.32
CA GLY A 981 -0.18 3.07 14.72
C GLY A 981 -1.31 3.70 13.90
N ASN A 982 -1.00 4.62 12.98
CA ASN A 982 -1.95 5.45 12.23
C ASN A 982 -1.86 5.23 10.71
N ASN A 983 -2.57 4.21 10.20
CA ASN A 983 -2.60 3.93 8.77
C ASN A 983 -3.08 5.07 7.84
N ILE A 984 -3.60 6.19 8.36
CA ILE A 984 -3.89 7.35 7.52
C ILE A 984 -2.58 7.86 6.88
N ASN A 985 -1.50 7.96 7.66
CA ASN A 985 -0.23 8.53 7.20
C ASN A 985 0.71 7.51 6.53
N ASP A 986 0.44 6.20 6.61
CA ASP A 986 1.22 5.12 5.96
C ASP A 986 1.50 5.35 4.47
N PHE A 987 0.62 6.05 3.75
CA PHE A 987 0.89 6.50 2.39
C PHE A 987 1.78 7.76 2.36
N THR A 988 2.84 7.75 3.16
CA THR A 988 3.91 8.75 3.14
C THR A 988 4.84 8.41 1.99
N THR A 989 4.96 9.32 1.03
CA THR A 989 5.90 9.22 -0.09
C THR A 989 7.35 9.31 0.40
N ARG A 990 8.30 8.91 -0.45
CA ARG A 990 9.74 9.13 -0.20
C ARG A 990 10.07 10.62 0.09
N SER A 991 9.31 11.55 -0.50
CA SER A 991 9.42 13.00 -0.26
C SER A 991 8.64 13.52 0.98
N GLN A 992 8.20 12.64 1.87
CA GLN A 992 7.51 12.97 3.13
C GLN A 992 6.12 13.64 2.98
N SER A 993 5.45 13.53 1.83
CA SER A 993 4.02 13.89 1.69
C SER A 993 3.13 12.69 1.96
N VAL A 994 2.09 12.87 2.77
CA VAL A 994 0.97 11.90 2.87
C VAL A 994 0.03 12.09 1.69
N VAL A 995 -0.26 11.03 0.95
CA VAL A 995 -1.17 11.04 -0.22
C VAL A 995 -2.29 10.00 -0.08
N GLU A 996 -3.47 10.25 -0.67
CA GLU A 996 -4.57 9.26 -0.69
C GLU A 996 -4.48 8.30 -1.91
N ASN A 997 -3.61 8.60 -2.89
CA ASN A 997 -3.44 7.85 -4.14
C ASN A 997 -2.33 6.78 -4.04
N VAL A 998 -2.73 5.51 -4.15
CA VAL A 998 -1.84 4.33 -4.06
C VAL A 998 -0.73 4.35 -5.13
N LEU A 999 -1.01 4.85 -6.34
CA LEU A 999 -0.02 4.89 -7.42
C LEU A 999 1.04 5.98 -7.19
N GLU A 1000 0.65 7.13 -6.63
CA GLU A 1000 1.59 8.21 -6.28
C GLU A 1000 2.49 7.80 -5.10
N PHE A 1001 1.89 7.17 -4.08
CA PHE A 1001 2.63 6.55 -2.98
C PHE A 1001 3.62 5.50 -3.50
N GLY A 1002 3.14 4.48 -4.21
CA GLY A 1002 3.95 3.34 -4.62
C GLY A 1002 5.07 3.72 -5.59
N ASN A 1003 4.79 4.57 -6.58
CA ASN A 1003 5.81 5.03 -7.54
C ASN A 1003 6.88 5.93 -6.89
N SER A 1004 6.61 6.57 -5.74
CA SER A 1004 7.66 7.28 -4.99
C SER A 1004 8.69 6.34 -4.34
N TRP A 1005 8.34 5.07 -4.12
CA TRP A 1005 9.19 4.06 -3.46
C TRP A 1005 9.99 3.18 -4.43
N LYS A 1006 9.94 3.46 -5.75
CA LYS A 1006 10.86 2.87 -6.75
C LYS A 1006 12.32 3.01 -6.30
N VAL A 1007 13.16 2.03 -6.61
CA VAL A 1007 14.60 2.10 -6.33
C VAL A 1007 15.32 2.97 -7.38
N SER A 1008 14.92 2.86 -8.64
CA SER A 1008 15.44 3.69 -9.73
C SER A 1008 14.41 4.71 -10.24
N SER A 1009 14.86 5.93 -10.50
CA SER A 1009 14.13 6.92 -11.30
C SER A 1009 14.01 6.50 -12.78
N THR A 1010 14.90 5.61 -13.26
CA THR A 1010 14.78 4.94 -14.57
C THR A 1010 13.82 3.75 -14.57
N CYS A 1011 12.94 3.60 -13.58
CA CYS A 1011 11.83 2.67 -13.68
C CYS A 1011 10.54 3.36 -14.18
N PRO A 1012 9.78 2.74 -15.10
CA PRO A 1012 8.47 3.25 -15.50
C PRO A 1012 7.50 3.27 -14.31
N ASP A 1013 6.52 4.16 -14.36
CA ASP A 1013 5.46 4.22 -13.34
C ASP A 1013 4.48 3.05 -13.48
N ALA A 1014 4.12 2.46 -12.35
CA ALA A 1014 3.01 1.52 -12.26
C ALA A 1014 1.71 2.23 -12.67
N ASN A 1015 0.93 1.57 -13.53
CA ASN A 1015 -0.35 2.05 -14.05
C ASN A 1015 -1.51 1.49 -13.21
N SER A 1016 -2.73 2.00 -13.42
CA SER A 1016 -3.90 1.46 -12.72
C SER A 1016 -4.16 0.00 -13.10
N ILE A 1017 -4.24 -0.85 -12.07
CA ILE A 1017 -4.56 -2.28 -12.20
C ILE A 1017 -5.98 -2.38 -12.76
N LYS A 1018 -6.13 -2.98 -13.95
CA LYS A 1018 -7.44 -3.42 -14.43
C LYS A 1018 -7.80 -4.71 -13.69
N ASP A 1019 -9.06 -4.82 -13.25
CA ASP A 1019 -9.55 -6.05 -12.62
C ASP A 1019 -9.24 -7.28 -13.52
N PRO A 1020 -8.45 -8.25 -13.04
CA PRO A 1020 -8.15 -9.46 -13.78
C PRO A 1020 -9.40 -10.31 -14.04
N CYS A 1021 -10.43 -10.29 -13.19
CA CYS A 1021 -11.66 -11.03 -13.42
C CYS A 1021 -12.49 -10.41 -14.57
N SER A 1022 -12.51 -9.08 -14.68
CA SER A 1022 -13.09 -8.35 -15.83
C SER A 1022 -12.30 -8.57 -17.13
N THR A 1023 -10.99 -8.82 -17.03
CA THR A 1023 -10.11 -9.12 -18.16
C THR A 1023 -10.22 -10.59 -18.61
N ASN A 1024 -10.41 -11.51 -17.65
CA ASN A 1024 -10.63 -12.95 -17.86
C ASN A 1024 -12.00 -13.43 -17.32
N PRO A 1025 -13.16 -13.00 -17.85
CA PRO A 1025 -14.48 -13.34 -17.29
C PRO A 1025 -14.77 -14.84 -17.21
N TYR A 1026 -14.13 -15.65 -18.05
CA TYR A 1026 -14.24 -17.12 -18.06
C TYR A 1026 -13.56 -17.79 -16.86
N ARG A 1027 -12.65 -17.10 -16.15
CA ARG A 1027 -12.00 -17.61 -14.92
C ARG A 1027 -12.80 -17.27 -13.65
N LYS A 1028 -13.52 -16.13 -13.64
CA LYS A 1028 -14.19 -15.57 -12.44
C LYS A 1028 -14.95 -16.64 -11.62
N SER A 1029 -15.86 -17.38 -12.23
CA SER A 1029 -16.69 -18.38 -11.54
C SER A 1029 -15.93 -19.62 -11.05
N TRP A 1030 -14.70 -19.86 -11.53
CA TRP A 1030 -13.79 -20.84 -10.93
C TRP A 1030 -13.09 -20.23 -9.71
N SER A 1031 -12.53 -19.02 -9.85
CA SER A 1031 -11.85 -18.29 -8.77
C SER A 1031 -12.73 -18.14 -7.53
N GLU A 1032 -13.94 -17.59 -7.68
CA GLU A 1032 -14.91 -17.41 -6.60
C GLU A 1032 -15.24 -18.74 -5.90
N LYS A 1033 -15.42 -19.81 -6.70
CA LYS A 1033 -15.73 -21.14 -6.17
C LYS A 1033 -14.59 -21.73 -5.34
N GLN A 1034 -13.32 -21.62 -5.78
CA GLN A 1034 -12.20 -22.15 -5.00
C GLN A 1034 -11.96 -21.29 -3.75
N CYS A 1035 -11.91 -19.96 -3.91
CA CYS A 1035 -11.65 -19.01 -2.82
C CYS A 1035 -12.74 -19.01 -1.75
N SER A 1036 -13.96 -19.47 -2.06
CA SER A 1036 -15.03 -19.65 -1.06
C SER A 1036 -14.66 -20.57 0.11
N ILE A 1037 -13.57 -21.35 0.02
CA ILE A 1037 -13.00 -22.08 1.17
C ILE A 1037 -12.67 -21.14 2.34
N ILE A 1038 -12.20 -19.91 2.07
CA ILE A 1038 -11.88 -18.90 3.10
C ILE A 1038 -13.11 -18.55 3.93
N ASN A 1039 -14.28 -18.42 3.28
CA ASN A 1039 -15.56 -18.11 3.93
C ASN A 1039 -16.30 -19.38 4.43
N SER A 1040 -15.72 -20.57 4.25
CA SER A 1040 -16.37 -21.85 4.56
C SER A 1040 -16.19 -22.29 6.02
N ASN A 1041 -16.93 -23.34 6.40
CA ASN A 1041 -16.81 -23.97 7.71
C ASN A 1041 -15.42 -24.56 8.04
N VAL A 1042 -14.52 -24.68 7.05
CA VAL A 1042 -13.11 -25.06 7.28
C VAL A 1042 -12.37 -24.01 8.12
N PHE A 1043 -12.70 -22.72 7.94
CA PHE A 1043 -12.05 -21.60 8.63
C PHE A 1043 -12.93 -20.97 9.74
N ALA A 1044 -14.09 -21.57 10.07
CA ALA A 1044 -15.04 -21.01 11.05
C ALA A 1044 -14.45 -20.70 12.44
N ALA A 1045 -13.41 -21.43 12.87
CA ALA A 1045 -12.71 -21.14 14.13
C ALA A 1045 -11.85 -19.86 14.08
N CYS A 1046 -11.48 -19.40 12.88
CA CYS A 1046 -10.66 -18.20 12.64
C CYS A 1046 -11.50 -16.97 12.29
N HIS A 1047 -12.71 -17.14 11.74
CA HIS A 1047 -13.60 -16.04 11.33
C HIS A 1047 -13.88 -14.99 12.42
N SER A 1048 -13.90 -15.40 13.70
CA SER A 1048 -14.09 -14.46 14.83
C SER A 1048 -12.82 -13.71 15.25
N GLN A 1049 -11.64 -14.12 14.74
CA GLN A 1049 -10.32 -13.62 15.11
C GLN A 1049 -9.65 -12.82 13.97
N VAL A 1050 -9.82 -13.23 12.71
CA VAL A 1050 -9.21 -12.59 11.53
C VAL A 1050 -10.27 -12.42 10.44
N GLU A 1051 -10.47 -11.18 10.00
CA GLU A 1051 -11.41 -10.78 8.95
C GLU A 1051 -11.14 -11.48 7.59
N PRO A 1052 -11.98 -12.43 7.14
CA PRO A 1052 -11.75 -13.17 5.90
C PRO A 1052 -12.01 -12.37 4.63
N ALA A 1053 -12.88 -11.34 4.65
CA ALA A 1053 -13.39 -10.72 3.42
C ALA A 1053 -12.29 -10.14 2.52
N LYS A 1054 -11.24 -9.56 3.12
CA LYS A 1054 -10.07 -9.04 2.39
C LYS A 1054 -9.29 -10.15 1.68
N TYR A 1055 -9.05 -11.26 2.36
CA TYR A 1055 -8.29 -12.41 1.83
C TYR A 1055 -9.08 -13.16 0.75
N TYR A 1056 -10.41 -13.27 0.90
CA TYR A 1056 -11.29 -13.80 -0.14
C TYR A 1056 -11.18 -12.97 -1.44
N GLN A 1057 -11.27 -11.63 -1.34
CA GLN A 1057 -11.19 -10.77 -2.53
C GLN A 1057 -9.81 -10.82 -3.20
N ALA A 1058 -8.72 -10.85 -2.42
CA ALA A 1058 -7.37 -11.05 -2.94
C ALA A 1058 -7.24 -12.39 -3.69
N CYS A 1059 -7.66 -13.50 -3.07
CA CYS A 1059 -7.67 -14.82 -3.67
C CYS A 1059 -8.41 -14.86 -5.01
N VAL A 1060 -9.58 -14.21 -5.10
CA VAL A 1060 -10.36 -14.17 -6.35
C VAL A 1060 -9.62 -13.41 -7.45
N THR A 1061 -9.01 -12.27 -7.10
CA THR A 1061 -8.16 -11.46 -8.01
C THR A 1061 -6.96 -12.27 -8.52
N ASP A 1062 -6.16 -12.85 -7.61
CA ASP A 1062 -4.99 -13.69 -7.94
C ASP A 1062 -5.37 -14.84 -8.89
N ALA A 1063 -6.43 -15.59 -8.53
CA ALA A 1063 -6.91 -16.72 -9.30
C ALA A 1063 -7.47 -16.33 -10.69
N CYS A 1064 -8.02 -15.12 -10.86
CA CYS A 1064 -8.42 -14.57 -12.15
C CYS A 1064 -7.23 -14.11 -13.03
N ALA A 1065 -6.12 -13.68 -12.40
CA ALA A 1065 -4.99 -13.06 -13.08
C ALA A 1065 -4.00 -14.08 -13.68
N CYS A 1066 -3.80 -15.19 -12.96
CA CYS A 1066 -2.87 -16.29 -13.21
C CYS A 1066 -3.17 -17.09 -14.51
N ASP A 1067 -2.99 -16.48 -15.70
CA ASP A 1067 -3.57 -16.94 -16.98
C ASP A 1067 -2.85 -18.08 -17.70
N SER A 1068 -1.57 -18.29 -17.37
CA SER A 1068 -0.59 -19.04 -18.17
C SER A 1068 -0.38 -20.51 -17.76
N GLY A 1069 -1.10 -20.96 -16.72
CA GLY A 1069 -0.86 -22.24 -16.04
C GLY A 1069 -0.18 -22.00 -14.68
N GLY A 1070 -0.45 -22.89 -13.72
CA GLY A 1070 -0.17 -22.62 -12.30
C GLY A 1070 -1.36 -22.06 -11.53
N ASP A 1071 -2.58 -22.08 -12.10
CA ASP A 1071 -3.84 -21.65 -11.47
C ASP A 1071 -3.98 -22.06 -10.00
N CYS A 1072 -3.55 -23.29 -9.68
CA CYS A 1072 -3.59 -23.83 -8.34
C CYS A 1072 -2.59 -23.15 -7.40
N ASP A 1073 -1.37 -22.83 -7.83
CA ASP A 1073 -0.37 -22.18 -6.98
C ASP A 1073 -0.82 -20.79 -6.53
N CYS A 1074 -1.32 -19.96 -7.46
CA CYS A 1074 -1.87 -18.63 -7.18
C CYS A 1074 -3.04 -18.69 -6.17
N PHE A 1075 -3.94 -19.66 -6.32
CA PHE A 1075 -5.00 -19.93 -5.35
C PHE A 1075 -4.44 -20.41 -3.99
N CYS A 1076 -3.48 -21.32 -3.99
CA CYS A 1076 -2.93 -21.92 -2.78
C CYS A 1076 -2.10 -20.95 -1.94
N THR A 1077 -1.38 -19.99 -2.55
CA THR A 1077 -0.65 -18.95 -1.79
C THR A 1077 -1.62 -17.98 -1.12
N ALA A 1078 -2.68 -17.55 -1.80
CA ALA A 1078 -3.69 -16.66 -1.23
C ALA A 1078 -4.45 -17.29 -0.04
N VAL A 1079 -4.82 -18.57 -0.12
CA VAL A 1079 -5.44 -19.30 1.01
C VAL A 1079 -4.43 -19.57 2.13
N ALA A 1080 -3.17 -19.87 1.79
CA ALA A 1080 -2.11 -20.03 2.79
C ALA A 1080 -1.82 -18.73 3.58
N ALA A 1081 -1.91 -17.56 2.94
CA ALA A 1081 -1.77 -16.28 3.61
C ALA A 1081 -2.84 -16.07 4.71
N TYR A 1082 -4.10 -16.43 4.46
CA TYR A 1082 -5.14 -16.40 5.49
C TYR A 1082 -4.91 -17.46 6.57
N ALA A 1083 -4.50 -18.68 6.20
CA ALA A 1083 -4.17 -19.74 7.17
C ALA A 1083 -2.99 -19.36 8.08
N GLN A 1084 -1.98 -18.65 7.56
CA GLN A 1084 -0.89 -18.09 8.35
C GLN A 1084 -1.40 -17.03 9.33
N ALA A 1085 -2.24 -16.07 8.88
CA ALA A 1085 -2.84 -15.07 9.77
C ALA A 1085 -3.65 -15.71 10.90
N CYS A 1086 -4.40 -16.78 10.61
CA CYS A 1086 -5.08 -17.60 11.62
C CYS A 1086 -4.10 -18.25 12.62
N SER A 1087 -2.99 -18.80 12.12
CA SER A 1087 -1.94 -19.42 12.97
C SER A 1087 -1.31 -18.41 13.93
N GLU A 1088 -1.11 -17.16 13.50
CA GLU A 1088 -0.49 -16.11 14.32
C GLU A 1088 -1.38 -15.63 15.48
N VAL A 1089 -2.71 -15.64 15.31
CA VAL A 1089 -3.66 -15.43 16.43
C VAL A 1089 -3.94 -16.72 17.23
N GLY A 1090 -3.15 -17.77 17.01
CA GLY A 1090 -3.21 -19.04 17.75
C GLY A 1090 -4.24 -20.06 17.23
N VAL A 1091 -4.89 -19.80 16.09
CA VAL A 1091 -5.93 -20.67 15.50
C VAL A 1091 -5.33 -21.52 14.37
N CYS A 1092 -4.85 -22.70 14.73
CA CYS A 1092 -4.30 -23.68 13.78
C CYS A 1092 -5.41 -24.32 12.91
N ILE A 1093 -5.48 -23.98 11.62
CA ILE A 1093 -6.45 -24.55 10.66
C ILE A 1093 -5.79 -25.58 9.75
N ALA A 1094 -6.30 -26.82 9.75
CA ALA A 1094 -5.89 -27.89 8.83
C ALA A 1094 -6.72 -27.86 7.54
N TRP A 1095 -6.38 -26.95 6.61
CA TRP A 1095 -7.20 -26.65 5.43
C TRP A 1095 -6.87 -27.49 4.17
N ARG A 1096 -5.63 -27.96 4.03
CA ARG A 1096 -5.17 -28.73 2.85
C ARG A 1096 -5.80 -30.12 2.79
N SER A 1097 -6.05 -30.60 1.58
CA SER A 1097 -6.60 -31.94 1.32
C SER A 1097 -6.03 -32.55 0.02
N PRO A 1098 -6.19 -33.87 -0.23
CA PRO A 1098 -5.77 -34.49 -1.50
C PRO A 1098 -6.38 -33.86 -2.76
N SER A 1099 -7.47 -33.10 -2.63
CA SER A 1099 -8.17 -32.38 -3.71
C SER A 1099 -8.00 -30.87 -3.68
N ILE A 1100 -7.39 -30.29 -2.63
CA ILE A 1100 -7.23 -28.84 -2.45
C ILE A 1100 -5.85 -28.58 -1.86
N CYS A 1101 -4.96 -28.02 -2.68
CA CYS A 1101 -3.60 -27.64 -2.30
C CYS A 1101 -2.78 -28.76 -1.60
N PRO A 1102 -2.74 -29.99 -2.14
CA PRO A 1102 -2.06 -31.13 -1.52
C PRO A 1102 -0.56 -30.88 -1.34
N LEU A 1103 0.02 -31.44 -0.27
CA LEU A 1103 1.43 -31.32 0.07
C LEU A 1103 2.05 -32.72 0.31
N PHE A 1104 3.05 -33.08 -0.49
CA PHE A 1104 3.60 -34.44 -0.56
C PHE A 1104 4.76 -34.65 0.42
N CYS A 1105 4.49 -34.52 1.73
CA CYS A 1105 5.52 -34.69 2.76
C CYS A 1105 6.09 -36.11 2.86
N ASP A 1106 5.39 -37.10 2.31
CA ASP A 1106 5.83 -38.49 2.24
C ASP A 1106 6.97 -38.72 1.24
N TYR A 1107 7.17 -37.81 0.26
CA TYR A 1107 8.30 -37.80 -0.67
C TYR A 1107 9.67 -37.83 0.02
N TYR A 1108 9.78 -37.24 1.22
CA TYR A 1108 11.02 -37.16 1.98
C TYR A 1108 11.32 -38.41 2.84
N ASN A 1109 10.40 -39.39 2.88
CA ASN A 1109 10.62 -40.64 3.61
C ASN A 1109 11.43 -41.65 2.78
N GLN A 1110 12.38 -42.35 3.41
CA GLN A 1110 13.04 -43.49 2.78
C GLN A 1110 12.09 -44.70 2.74
N GLN A 1111 12.37 -45.70 1.89
CA GLN A 1111 11.47 -46.84 1.68
C GLN A 1111 11.23 -47.65 2.97
N GLY A 1112 10.02 -47.54 3.51
CA GLY A 1112 9.59 -48.22 4.75
C GLY A 1112 9.68 -47.36 6.02
N GLU A 1113 10.19 -46.13 5.93
CA GLU A 1113 10.24 -45.16 7.02
C GLU A 1113 9.05 -44.18 6.96
N CYS A 1114 8.78 -43.49 8.07
CA CYS A 1114 7.68 -42.51 8.17
C CYS A 1114 8.07 -41.40 9.16
N GLU A 1115 9.22 -40.77 8.90
CA GLU A 1115 9.77 -39.69 9.72
C GLU A 1115 9.11 -38.34 9.40
N TRP A 1116 8.75 -38.08 8.15
CA TRP A 1116 8.22 -36.80 7.68
C TRP A 1116 6.68 -36.74 7.67
N HIS A 1117 6.14 -35.67 8.25
CA HIS A 1117 4.69 -35.43 8.39
C HIS A 1117 4.34 -33.97 8.07
N TYR A 1118 3.15 -33.75 7.48
CA TYR A 1118 2.57 -32.41 7.34
C TYR A 1118 2.15 -31.88 8.71
N LYS A 1119 2.50 -30.62 9.01
CA LYS A 1119 2.04 -29.89 10.20
C LYS A 1119 1.45 -28.54 9.75
N PRO A 1120 0.12 -28.33 9.86
CA PRO A 1120 -0.54 -27.13 9.33
C PRO A 1120 -0.09 -25.84 10.01
N CYS A 1121 0.19 -25.89 11.32
CA CYS A 1121 0.81 -24.82 12.10
C CYS A 1121 2.21 -25.24 12.60
N GLY A 1122 2.93 -26.04 11.81
CA GLY A 1122 4.34 -26.37 12.00
C GLY A 1122 4.75 -26.97 13.35
N ALA A 1123 5.93 -26.55 13.79
CA ALA A 1123 6.44 -26.73 15.14
C ALA A 1123 7.39 -25.57 15.48
N SER A 1124 7.26 -24.98 16.66
CA SER A 1124 8.18 -23.93 17.13
C SER A 1124 9.56 -24.52 17.45
N CYS A 1125 10.61 -23.85 16.96
CA CYS A 1125 12.02 -24.08 17.23
C CYS A 1125 12.50 -25.56 17.34
N MET A 1126 12.53 -26.26 16.21
CA MET A 1126 13.08 -27.63 16.13
C MET A 1126 14.60 -27.67 16.42
N LYS A 1127 15.08 -28.81 16.93
CA LYS A 1127 16.52 -29.10 17.01
C LYS A 1127 17.07 -29.41 15.62
N THR A 1128 18.01 -28.60 15.14
CA THR A 1128 18.71 -28.84 13.88
C THR A 1128 20.23 -28.86 14.11
N CYS A 1129 21.02 -29.18 13.09
CA CYS A 1129 22.47 -29.05 13.18
C CYS A 1129 22.92 -27.58 13.28
N ARG A 1130 22.17 -26.65 12.67
CA ARG A 1130 22.37 -25.19 12.83
C ARG A 1130 21.84 -24.66 14.17
N ASN A 1131 20.88 -25.35 14.79
CA ASN A 1131 20.39 -25.08 16.14
C ASN A 1131 20.33 -26.33 17.05
N PRO A 1132 21.48 -26.81 17.56
CA PRO A 1132 21.51 -27.98 18.44
C PRO A 1132 20.82 -27.74 19.80
N SER A 1133 20.58 -26.48 20.16
CA SER A 1133 19.95 -26.12 21.43
C SER A 1133 18.43 -26.34 21.46
N GLY A 1134 17.77 -26.27 20.29
CA GLY A 1134 16.30 -26.20 20.21
C GLY A 1134 15.72 -24.93 20.83
N LYS A 1135 16.48 -23.82 20.86
CA LYS A 1135 16.05 -22.50 21.33
C LYS A 1135 16.21 -21.46 20.23
N CYS A 1136 15.26 -20.55 20.11
CA CYS A 1136 15.26 -19.49 19.11
C CYS A 1136 15.48 -18.14 19.82
N LEU A 1137 15.85 -17.08 19.09
CA LEU A 1137 15.98 -15.75 19.71
C LEU A 1137 14.61 -15.22 20.14
N ASN A 1138 13.61 -15.49 19.31
CA ASN A 1138 12.22 -15.11 19.51
C ASN A 1138 11.32 -16.38 19.55
N ASP A 1139 10.25 -16.35 20.35
CA ASP A 1139 9.20 -17.39 20.35
C ASP A 1139 8.28 -17.19 19.12
N LEU A 1140 8.78 -17.58 17.94
CA LEU A 1140 8.00 -17.58 16.71
C LEU A 1140 6.98 -18.74 16.70
N PRO A 1141 5.75 -18.52 16.21
CA PRO A 1141 4.77 -19.58 16.00
C PRO A 1141 5.27 -20.58 14.95
N GLY A 1142 4.72 -21.80 14.97
CA GLY A 1142 5.04 -22.79 13.95
C GLY A 1142 4.44 -22.41 12.59
N LEU A 1143 5.27 -22.49 11.54
CA LEU A 1143 4.89 -22.15 10.16
C LEU A 1143 4.45 -23.40 9.40
N GLU A 1144 3.58 -23.26 8.40
CA GLU A 1144 3.07 -24.40 7.64
C GLU A 1144 4.20 -25.19 6.94
N GLY A 1145 4.10 -26.53 6.92
CA GLY A 1145 4.88 -27.34 5.98
C GLY A 1145 5.10 -28.79 6.40
N CYS A 1146 6.13 -29.39 5.81
CA CYS A 1146 6.60 -30.74 6.14
C CYS A 1146 7.66 -30.66 7.25
N TYR A 1147 7.55 -31.51 8.27
CA TYR A 1147 8.48 -31.58 9.38
C TYR A 1147 8.84 -33.02 9.72
N PRO A 1148 10.12 -33.33 10.00
CA PRO A 1148 10.51 -34.63 10.51
C PRO A 1148 10.17 -34.78 11.99
N ASN A 1149 9.87 -36.01 12.40
CA ASN A 1149 9.72 -36.45 13.78
C ASN A 1149 10.93 -37.32 14.14
N CYS A 1150 12.12 -36.69 14.24
CA CYS A 1150 13.39 -37.38 14.38
C CYS A 1150 13.43 -38.33 15.61
N PRO A 1151 14.00 -39.55 15.47
CA PRO A 1151 13.98 -40.56 16.51
C PRO A 1151 15.00 -40.25 17.64
N PRO A 1152 14.84 -40.82 18.85
CA PRO A 1152 15.64 -40.44 20.02
C PRO A 1152 17.15 -40.71 19.91
N ASP A 1153 17.58 -41.63 19.04
CA ASP A 1153 18.97 -41.93 18.73
C ASP A 1153 19.60 -40.96 17.71
N LYS A 1154 18.77 -40.27 16.92
CA LYS A 1154 19.18 -39.25 15.94
C LYS A 1154 18.33 -37.96 16.07
N PRO A 1155 18.33 -37.29 17.24
CA PRO A 1155 17.33 -36.27 17.57
C PRO A 1155 17.64 -34.87 17.01
N TYR A 1156 18.47 -34.77 15.97
CA TYR A 1156 18.86 -33.52 15.31
C TYR A 1156 18.54 -33.59 13.82
N PHE A 1157 17.91 -32.54 13.28
CA PHE A 1157 17.66 -32.44 11.85
C PHE A 1157 18.83 -31.77 11.12
N HIS A 1158 19.45 -32.45 10.15
CA HIS A 1158 20.42 -31.84 9.25
C HIS A 1158 19.67 -31.22 8.07
N GLU A 1159 19.53 -29.90 8.09
CA GLU A 1159 18.74 -29.11 7.12
C GLU A 1159 19.20 -29.39 5.67
N ASP A 1160 20.49 -29.23 5.37
CA ASP A 1160 21.03 -29.40 4.01
C ASP A 1160 21.01 -30.85 3.47
N GLN A 1161 20.93 -31.86 4.36
CA GLN A 1161 20.83 -33.28 3.97
C GLN A 1161 19.40 -33.83 4.04
N MET A 1162 18.43 -33.03 4.50
CA MET A 1162 17.03 -33.41 4.72
C MET A 1162 16.85 -34.71 5.54
N LYS A 1163 17.69 -34.92 6.57
CA LYS A 1163 17.74 -36.17 7.36
C LYS A 1163 17.90 -35.95 8.86
N CYS A 1164 17.42 -36.90 9.65
CA CYS A 1164 17.67 -36.97 11.08
C CYS A 1164 19.02 -37.65 11.38
N VAL A 1165 19.85 -37.01 12.20
CA VAL A 1165 21.25 -37.38 12.50
C VAL A 1165 21.57 -37.29 13.99
N SER A 1166 22.71 -37.85 14.43
CA SER A 1166 23.22 -37.62 15.79
C SER A 1166 23.98 -36.29 15.87
N LEU A 1167 24.23 -35.79 17.08
CA LEU A 1167 25.04 -34.57 17.28
C LEU A 1167 26.50 -34.71 16.79
N CYS A 1168 26.98 -35.93 16.55
CA CYS A 1168 28.31 -36.19 16.02
C CYS A 1168 28.37 -36.22 14.48
N ASP A 1169 27.21 -36.20 13.81
CA ASP A 1169 27.08 -36.29 12.35
C ASP A 1169 26.42 -35.02 11.74
N CYS A 1170 26.54 -33.90 12.45
CA CYS A 1170 25.92 -32.59 12.16
C CYS A 1170 26.90 -31.57 11.55
#